data_AF-A0A849E9P6-F1
#
_entry.id   AF-A0A849E9P6-F1
#
_cell.length_a   1.000
_cell.length_b   1.000
_cell.length_c   1.000
_cell.angle_alpha   90.00
_cell.angle_beta   90.00
_cell.angle_gamma   90.00
#
_symmetry.space_group_name_H-M   'P 1'
#
loop_
_entity.id
_entity.type
_entity.pdbx_description
1 polymer ?
#
loop_
_entity_poly.entity_id
_entity_poly.type
_entity_poly.pdbx_seq_one_letter_code
_entity_poly.pdbx_strand_id
1 'polypeptide(L)'
;MDELVWIAFLVIGIFALPIILAVVAMNKAERVSRELFKLRNEVNLLRTSGVQPPAQETATEVADTLPAIEPETVSEPEKEFAAATTMAAGNTNETAKVTAEPLTKPARSSLEENLAGTWFIWIGAVAIGLAGLFLVKYMSDAGLLGPGIRIILGLVCGAGLAVAGEWLRRKPSQKRFAALKPDYVPQALTAGGLAAVFASVYAANALYGFIGPTVTFVGLAATALAAFALSVVQGPFVAIVGLLGGFVLPVLIGSADPFAPGLFSYLGLLFAAVCAVMTWRSALWLAVSATALAGGWVVLWSNSFFATGDGLTLGLFCVLIGTGFAFAGGVASRDDQPAIWHSPMWPKDVLQVAAAMAGTVAMLLLLVLLVRDGYGNGSLIALGLFAITACVAAMRAQRFDFLALIAGLGILLGFAEWGGRLHVEGWIDGWLVPGQNAWGPEPSAETSAYLKYSAVFGGAVLAAGFVLLWRSVRPWLWATLGSVVPIGLMVAAYATLRSLEPSQKWAFAALGLAAVFVFLGSRLRSVAADEPPRLALGIYAMAACASIAMALSFVLRDAWLSASLAALLAATGYISRSLDLPQLRWPAILIALAVLARLGLNLHVLDYADSHWLGRYWVVYGYGLPLVMFHLAWQQFGRDETRDLLSKVLEGGRIALVAMFVSALIRVVVAGSLGAERLGLLEAGLHITSWLVSAAACWRRWGVHGGFIDLWAGRILTALACGVLVAGPLLGLNPVFDRQMVGNWPLVNALTPAYLLPGVLLAFIGYVLRNHSTLPLWRKVWPPACLGLVLVWLSMEIRRVFHGPDDLDATFMSTPENYTYSAVWLLFALALLAAGITARVAQLRYASLAVLVLVVLKVFLVDLSDLEGLLRVASFLGLGLCLVGIGFIYQRFVHQPQDQPAT
;
A
#
# COMPACT_ATOMS: atom_id res chain seq x y z
N MET A 1 -33.81 26.99 36.35
CA MET A 1 -34.79 26.54 35.34
C MET A 1 -34.20 26.64 33.94
N ASP A 2 -33.46 27.71 33.67
CA ASP A 2 -32.99 28.14 32.36
C ASP A 2 -32.02 27.15 31.71
N GLU A 3 -31.19 26.43 32.47
CA GLU A 3 -30.36 25.34 31.94
C GLU A 3 -31.20 24.21 31.33
N LEU A 4 -32.33 23.83 31.94
CA LEU A 4 -33.24 22.83 31.38
C LEU A 4 -33.95 23.34 30.12
N VAL A 5 -34.25 24.64 30.05
CA VAL A 5 -34.78 25.27 28.83
C VAL A 5 -33.72 25.32 27.73
N TRP A 6 -32.47 25.66 28.06
CA TRP A 6 -31.35 25.64 27.11
C TRP A 6 -31.02 24.23 26.64
N ILE A 7 -31.01 23.23 27.54
CA ILE A 7 -30.84 21.82 27.19
C ILE A 7 -32.01 21.35 26.32
N ALA A 8 -33.26 21.73 26.62
CA ALA A 8 -34.40 21.43 25.76
C ALA A 8 -34.27 22.07 24.38
N PHE A 9 -33.82 23.33 24.27
CA PHE A 9 -33.52 23.97 22.98
C PHE A 9 -32.34 23.34 22.25
N LEU A 10 -31.31 22.87 22.96
CA LEU A 10 -30.18 22.14 22.38
C LEU A 10 -30.60 20.75 21.88
N VAL A 11 -31.41 20.03 22.64
CA VAL A 11 -32.00 18.73 22.27
C VAL A 11 -32.93 18.90 21.06
N ILE A 12 -33.88 19.85 21.12
CA ILE A 12 -34.76 20.18 19.98
C ILE A 12 -33.92 20.62 18.78
N GLY A 13 -32.85 21.40 18.97
CA GLY A 13 -31.90 21.74 17.91
C GLY A 13 -31.19 20.53 17.31
N ILE A 14 -30.64 19.64 18.14
CA ILE A 14 -29.90 18.44 17.75
C ILE A 14 -30.80 17.41 17.05
N PHE A 15 -32.09 17.31 17.40
CA PHE A 15 -33.02 16.41 16.72
C PHE A 15 -33.74 17.06 15.53
N ALA A 16 -34.17 18.31 15.64
CA ALA A 16 -34.85 19.00 14.55
C ALA A 16 -33.89 19.41 13.42
N LEU A 17 -32.66 19.85 13.70
CA LEU A 17 -31.75 20.32 12.64
C LEU A 17 -31.39 19.21 11.64
N PRO A 18 -31.06 17.95 12.03
CA PRO A 18 -30.87 16.86 11.07
C PRO A 18 -32.15 16.47 10.33
N ILE A 19 -33.31 16.51 10.98
CA ILE A 19 -34.61 16.22 10.34
C ILE A 19 -34.96 17.31 9.32
N ILE A 20 -34.79 18.58 9.66
CA ILE A 20 -35.01 19.74 8.78
C ILE A 20 -34.00 19.72 7.63
N LEU A 21 -32.71 19.45 7.88
CA LEU A 21 -31.71 19.31 6.82
C LEU A 21 -32.02 18.11 5.91
N ALA A 22 -32.48 16.99 6.45
CA ALA A 22 -32.91 15.83 5.66
C ALA A 22 -34.16 16.15 4.81
N VAL A 23 -35.16 16.86 5.34
CA VAL A 23 -36.36 17.30 4.62
C VAL A 23 -36.02 18.36 3.56
N VAL A 24 -35.12 19.31 3.84
CA VAL A 24 -34.66 20.31 2.87
C VAL A 24 -33.82 19.66 1.75
N ALA A 25 -32.95 18.70 2.10
CA ALA A 25 -32.20 17.92 1.12
C ALA A 25 -33.12 17.02 0.27
N MET A 26 -34.13 16.39 0.89
CA MET A 26 -35.18 15.63 0.22
C MET A 26 -35.96 16.49 -0.77
N ASN A 27 -36.45 17.65 -0.34
CA ASN A 27 -37.20 18.58 -1.19
C ASN A 27 -36.34 19.13 -2.35
N LYS A 28 -35.04 19.42 -2.13
CA LYS A 28 -34.11 19.77 -3.21
C LYS A 28 -33.86 18.61 -4.16
N ALA A 29 -33.63 17.40 -3.67
CA ALA A 29 -33.41 16.21 -4.50
C ALA A 29 -34.64 15.88 -5.35
N GLU A 30 -35.84 15.97 -4.78
CA GLU A 30 -37.10 15.75 -5.51
C GLU A 30 -37.44 16.89 -6.48
N ARG A 31 -36.95 18.12 -6.26
CA ARG A 31 -37.06 19.21 -7.23
C ARG A 31 -36.12 19.00 -8.41
N VAL A 32 -34.84 18.74 -8.16
CA VAL A 32 -33.84 18.45 -9.21
C VAL A 32 -34.20 17.18 -9.98
N SER A 33 -34.71 16.14 -9.31
CA SER A 33 -35.20 14.92 -9.98
C SER A 33 -36.40 15.20 -10.88
N ARG A 34 -37.36 16.04 -10.46
CA ARG A 34 -38.49 16.47 -11.29
C ARG A 34 -38.06 17.35 -12.46
N GLU A 35 -37.09 18.24 -12.26
CA GLU A 35 -36.53 19.08 -13.33
C GLU A 35 -35.73 18.24 -14.34
N LEU A 36 -34.91 17.27 -13.91
CA LEU A 36 -34.23 16.32 -14.81
C LEU A 36 -35.21 15.40 -15.55
N PHE A 37 -36.30 14.96 -14.92
CA PHE A 37 -37.32 14.15 -15.58
C PHE A 37 -38.11 14.98 -16.62
N LYS A 38 -38.39 16.27 -16.33
CA LYS A 38 -38.93 17.22 -17.32
C LYS A 38 -37.97 17.42 -18.49
N LEU A 39 -36.73 17.83 -18.25
CA LEU A 39 -35.74 18.05 -19.32
C LEU A 39 -35.50 16.77 -20.14
N ARG A 40 -35.48 15.59 -19.53
CA ARG A 40 -35.31 14.35 -20.29
C ARG A 40 -36.54 14.01 -21.14
N ASN A 41 -37.75 14.32 -20.68
CA ASN A 41 -38.95 14.19 -21.49
C ASN A 41 -39.00 15.26 -22.58
N GLU A 42 -38.58 16.50 -22.33
CA GLU A 42 -38.47 17.55 -23.34
C GLU A 42 -37.43 17.20 -24.41
N VAL A 43 -36.25 16.70 -24.04
CA VAL A 43 -35.23 16.20 -24.98
C VAL A 43 -35.72 14.99 -25.78
N ASN A 44 -36.48 14.07 -25.15
CA ASN A 44 -37.10 12.96 -25.87
C ASN A 44 -38.21 13.45 -26.83
N LEU A 45 -39.03 14.41 -26.43
CA LEU A 45 -40.08 15.01 -27.25
C LEU A 45 -39.50 15.80 -28.43
N LEU A 46 -38.41 16.55 -28.23
CA LEU A 46 -37.69 17.24 -29.31
C LEU A 46 -37.06 16.23 -30.29
N ARG A 47 -36.57 15.08 -29.79
CA ARG A 47 -36.06 13.98 -30.63
C ARG A 47 -37.17 13.26 -31.41
N THR A 48 -38.39 13.12 -30.87
CA THR A 48 -39.52 12.51 -31.59
C THR A 48 -40.29 13.50 -32.47
N SER A 49 -40.13 14.81 -32.25
CA SER A 49 -40.79 15.88 -33.01
C SER A 49 -39.99 16.35 -34.24
N GLY A 50 -38.97 15.59 -34.67
CA GLY A 50 -38.40 15.68 -36.02
C GLY A 50 -37.62 16.94 -36.38
N VAL A 51 -37.15 17.74 -35.42
CA VAL A 51 -36.27 18.89 -35.70
C VAL A 51 -34.83 18.41 -35.88
N GLN A 52 -34.49 18.05 -37.11
CA GLN A 52 -33.14 17.73 -37.54
C GLN A 52 -32.32 19.04 -37.65
N PRO A 53 -31.08 19.11 -37.12
CA PRO A 53 -30.24 20.30 -37.28
C PRO A 53 -29.86 20.51 -38.76
N PRO A 54 -29.75 21.76 -39.24
CA PRO A 54 -29.53 22.05 -40.65
C PRO A 54 -28.16 21.55 -41.10
N ALA A 55 -28.14 20.79 -42.20
CA ALA A 55 -26.91 20.36 -42.85
C ALA A 55 -26.23 21.55 -43.57
N GLN A 56 -24.90 21.54 -43.62
CA GLN A 56 -24.13 22.49 -44.42
C GLN A 56 -23.87 21.91 -45.81
N GLU A 57 -24.57 22.43 -46.82
CA GLU A 57 -24.04 22.57 -48.18
C GLU A 57 -22.97 23.69 -48.17
N THR A 58 -22.00 23.81 -49.07
CA THR A 58 -21.54 23.08 -50.28
C THR A 58 -19.98 23.21 -50.26
N ALA A 59 -19.09 22.44 -50.90
CA ALA A 59 -18.99 21.77 -52.20
C ALA A 59 -17.82 20.73 -52.12
N THR A 60 -17.38 19.94 -53.12
CA THR A 60 -17.40 20.14 -54.59
C THR A 60 -17.34 18.78 -55.34
N GLU A 61 -18.13 18.67 -56.42
CA GLU A 61 -17.99 17.81 -57.63
C GLU A 61 -17.68 16.30 -57.57
N VAL A 62 -18.67 15.51 -58.06
CA VAL A 62 -18.58 14.52 -59.18
C VAL A 62 -17.46 13.44 -59.12
N ALA A 63 -17.71 12.13 -59.18
CA ALA A 63 -18.88 11.22 -59.09
C ALA A 63 -18.28 9.78 -58.92
N ASP A 64 -18.92 8.60 -59.01
CA ASP A 64 -20.27 8.05 -59.28
C ASP A 64 -20.25 6.57 -58.75
N THR A 65 -21.25 5.68 -58.69
CA THR A 65 -22.67 5.59 -59.16
C THR A 65 -23.58 5.00 -58.06
N LEU A 66 -24.89 4.95 -58.33
CA LEU A 66 -25.89 4.12 -57.63
C LEU A 66 -25.96 2.67 -58.21
N PRO A 67 -26.60 1.66 -57.55
CA PRO A 67 -27.53 1.78 -56.41
C PRO A 67 -27.36 0.81 -55.21
N ALA A 68 -27.94 1.23 -54.08
CA ALA A 68 -28.67 0.49 -53.03
C ALA A 68 -28.27 -0.93 -52.57
N ILE A 69 -28.14 -1.07 -51.25
CA ILE A 69 -28.80 -2.11 -50.41
C ILE A 69 -29.09 -1.49 -49.03
N GLU A 70 -30.24 -1.84 -48.44
CA GLU A 70 -30.65 -1.53 -47.07
C GLU A 70 -31.40 -2.78 -46.52
N PRO A 71 -31.55 -2.94 -45.20
CA PRO A 71 -30.52 -3.34 -44.24
C PRO A 71 -30.73 -4.79 -43.75
N GLU A 72 -29.69 -5.41 -43.16
CA GLU A 72 -29.84 -6.73 -42.51
C GLU A 72 -29.57 -6.67 -41.00
N THR A 73 -30.49 -7.24 -40.22
CA THR A 73 -30.44 -7.28 -38.75
C THR A 73 -29.70 -8.51 -38.24
N VAL A 74 -28.99 -8.37 -37.12
CA VAL A 74 -28.16 -9.42 -36.52
C VAL A 74 -28.97 -10.62 -36.02
N SER A 75 -28.63 -11.81 -36.51
CA SER A 75 -28.79 -13.10 -35.83
C SER A 75 -27.60 -14.02 -36.16
N GLU A 76 -27.24 -14.91 -35.24
CA GLU A 76 -26.11 -15.84 -35.40
C GLU A 76 -26.32 -16.87 -36.52
N PRO A 77 -25.22 -17.34 -37.15
CA PRO A 77 -25.19 -18.70 -37.66
C PRO A 77 -23.99 -19.51 -37.12
N GLU A 78 -24.30 -20.69 -36.60
CA GLU A 78 -23.38 -21.81 -36.47
C GLU A 78 -23.29 -22.55 -37.83
N LYS A 79 -22.08 -23.01 -38.21
CA LYS A 79 -21.79 -24.05 -39.23
C LYS A 79 -22.20 -23.83 -40.71
N GLU A 80 -21.15 -23.79 -41.54
CA GLU A 80 -20.88 -24.84 -42.56
C GLU A 80 -21.81 -24.96 -43.79
N PHE A 81 -21.46 -24.25 -44.86
CA PHE A 81 -21.72 -24.62 -46.26
C PHE A 81 -20.46 -24.24 -47.08
N ALA A 82 -19.78 -25.06 -47.90
CA ALA A 82 -20.14 -26.13 -48.83
C ALA A 82 -20.48 -25.65 -50.26
N ALA A 83 -19.44 -25.52 -51.12
CA ALA A 83 -19.51 -25.60 -52.59
C ALA A 83 -18.10 -25.96 -53.11
N ALA A 84 -17.80 -27.18 -53.55
CA ALA A 84 -18.34 -27.93 -54.71
C ALA A 84 -17.74 -27.51 -56.06
N THR A 85 -16.51 -27.95 -56.30
CA THR A 85 -15.99 -28.56 -57.54
C THR A 85 -16.51 -28.09 -58.91
N THR A 86 -15.59 -27.56 -59.73
CA THR A 86 -15.61 -27.72 -61.20
C THR A 86 -14.20 -28.05 -61.71
N MET A 87 -14.05 -29.20 -62.38
CA MET A 87 -12.98 -29.61 -63.33
C MET A 87 -11.51 -29.24 -62.97
N ALA A 88 -10.62 -30.12 -62.49
CA ALA A 88 -10.22 -31.48 -62.93
C ALA A 88 -9.44 -31.55 -64.26
N ALA A 89 -8.10 -31.63 -64.17
CA ALA A 89 -7.22 -32.51 -64.97
C ALA A 89 -5.74 -32.41 -64.49
N GLY A 90 -5.00 -33.52 -64.47
CA GLY A 90 -3.53 -33.51 -64.50
C GLY A 90 -2.77 -34.01 -63.25
N ASN A 91 -2.31 -35.27 -63.33
CA ASN A 91 -1.07 -35.80 -62.73
C ASN A 91 -0.89 -35.78 -61.20
N THR A 92 -1.44 -36.83 -60.57
CA THR A 92 -0.69 -37.79 -59.72
C THR A 92 0.52 -37.28 -58.93
N ASN A 93 0.37 -37.22 -57.61
CA ASN A 93 1.49 -37.35 -56.68
C ASN A 93 1.08 -38.31 -55.56
N GLU A 94 1.29 -39.61 -55.76
CA GLU A 94 0.97 -40.65 -54.79
C GLU A 94 2.17 -41.57 -54.59
N THR A 95 2.91 -41.36 -53.50
CA THR A 95 3.81 -42.37 -52.91
C THR A 95 4.22 -41.98 -51.49
N ALA A 96 4.60 -42.98 -50.70
CA ALA A 96 5.38 -42.85 -49.47
C ALA A 96 4.81 -41.90 -48.38
N LYS A 97 3.75 -42.36 -47.69
CA LYS A 97 3.33 -41.87 -46.37
C LYS A 97 4.38 -42.23 -45.30
N VAL A 98 5.51 -41.54 -45.28
CA VAL A 98 6.54 -41.65 -44.24
C VAL A 98 6.15 -40.81 -43.02
N THR A 99 6.31 -41.38 -41.84
CA THR A 99 6.01 -40.73 -40.55
C THR A 99 6.81 -39.44 -40.39
N ALA A 100 6.14 -38.29 -40.36
CA ALA A 100 6.74 -37.06 -39.87
C ALA A 100 6.92 -37.18 -38.35
N GLU A 101 8.17 -37.33 -37.89
CA GLU A 101 8.47 -37.24 -36.45
C GLU A 101 8.07 -35.87 -35.90
N PRO A 102 7.67 -35.78 -34.61
CA PRO A 102 7.48 -34.49 -33.96
C PRO A 102 8.78 -33.71 -33.99
N LEU A 103 8.73 -32.43 -34.40
CA LEU A 103 9.88 -31.53 -34.36
C LEU A 103 10.54 -31.57 -32.98
N THR A 104 11.72 -32.20 -32.90
CA THR A 104 12.41 -32.40 -31.65
C THR A 104 12.82 -31.05 -31.08
N LYS A 105 12.51 -30.84 -29.79
CA LYS A 105 13.10 -29.73 -29.02
C LYS A 105 14.62 -29.80 -29.21
N PRO A 106 15.32 -28.65 -29.39
CA PRO A 106 16.76 -28.66 -29.59
C PRO A 106 17.42 -29.50 -28.50
N ALA A 107 18.12 -30.55 -28.93
CA ALA A 107 18.66 -31.54 -28.01
C ALA A 107 19.52 -30.82 -26.96
N ARG A 108 19.25 -31.09 -25.68
CA ARG A 108 20.18 -30.69 -24.62
C ARG A 108 21.48 -31.41 -24.92
N SER A 109 22.48 -30.69 -25.45
CA SER A 109 23.83 -31.21 -25.68
C SER A 109 24.27 -31.90 -24.40
N SER A 110 24.58 -33.20 -24.47
CA SER A 110 24.74 -33.99 -23.25
C SER A 110 25.87 -33.39 -22.42
N LEU A 111 25.66 -33.37 -21.10
CA LEU A 111 26.73 -32.98 -20.19
C LEU A 111 27.94 -33.92 -20.36
N GLU A 112 27.70 -35.18 -20.77
CA GLU A 112 28.70 -36.18 -21.12
C GLU A 112 29.58 -35.81 -22.32
N GLU A 113 29.04 -35.36 -23.47
CA GLU A 113 29.89 -34.99 -24.62
C GLU A 113 30.80 -33.80 -24.29
N ASN A 114 30.28 -32.81 -23.56
CA ASN A 114 31.07 -31.66 -23.11
C ASN A 114 32.06 -32.02 -21.97
N LEU A 115 31.72 -32.98 -21.09
CA LEU A 115 32.66 -33.54 -20.12
C LEU A 115 33.79 -34.27 -20.84
N ALA A 116 33.48 -35.33 -21.59
CA ALA A 116 34.45 -36.22 -22.19
C ALA A 116 35.40 -35.49 -23.16
N GLY A 117 34.87 -34.63 -24.04
CA GLY A 117 35.67 -33.89 -25.00
C GLY A 117 36.62 -32.85 -24.37
N THR A 118 36.30 -32.34 -23.18
CA THR A 118 37.02 -31.19 -22.58
C THR A 118 37.85 -31.58 -21.35
N TRP A 119 37.37 -32.51 -20.51
CA TRP A 119 38.03 -32.87 -19.26
C TRP A 119 39.36 -33.58 -19.46
N PHE A 120 39.53 -34.44 -20.47
CA PHE A 120 40.84 -35.07 -20.72
C PHE A 120 41.93 -34.06 -21.08
N ILE A 121 41.58 -32.95 -21.75
CA ILE A 121 42.52 -31.86 -22.05
C ILE A 121 42.88 -31.10 -20.77
N TRP A 122 41.90 -30.81 -19.90
CA TRP A 122 42.15 -30.18 -18.60
C TRP A 122 42.96 -31.06 -17.64
N ILE A 123 42.64 -32.35 -17.55
CA ILE A 123 43.39 -33.34 -16.76
C ILE A 123 44.83 -33.45 -17.30
N GLY A 124 45.02 -33.49 -18.62
CA GLY A 124 46.34 -33.44 -19.24
C GLY A 124 47.13 -32.17 -18.89
N ALA A 125 46.51 -30.98 -18.99
CA ALA A 125 47.14 -29.71 -18.63
C ALA A 125 47.50 -29.64 -17.13
N VAL A 126 46.61 -30.10 -16.24
CA VAL A 126 46.86 -30.17 -14.80
C VAL A 126 47.94 -31.20 -14.47
N ALA A 127 47.95 -32.36 -15.13
CA ALA A 127 48.98 -33.38 -14.94
C ALA A 127 50.37 -32.89 -15.41
N ILE A 128 50.45 -32.17 -16.54
CA ILE A 128 51.70 -31.54 -17.00
C ILE A 128 52.16 -30.45 -16.02
N GLY A 129 51.24 -29.62 -15.51
CA GLY A 129 51.54 -28.61 -14.48
C GLY A 129 52.05 -29.24 -13.19
N LEU A 130 51.40 -30.29 -12.69
CA LEU A 130 51.82 -31.05 -11.52
C LEU A 130 53.14 -31.77 -11.74
N ALA A 131 53.38 -32.37 -12.91
CA ALA A 131 54.65 -33.00 -13.25
C ALA A 131 55.80 -31.99 -13.26
N GLY A 132 55.59 -30.78 -13.79
CA GLY A 132 56.54 -29.67 -13.67
C GLY A 132 56.80 -29.25 -12.21
N LEU A 133 55.74 -29.18 -11.40
CA LEU A 133 55.84 -28.83 -9.98
C LEU A 133 56.60 -29.90 -9.17
N PHE A 134 56.32 -31.18 -9.40
CA PHE A 134 57.07 -32.30 -8.83
C PHE A 134 58.52 -32.38 -9.33
N LEU A 135 58.79 -32.02 -10.58
CA LEU A 135 60.15 -31.95 -11.13
C LEU A 135 60.97 -30.82 -10.48
N VAL A 136 60.36 -29.64 -10.27
CA VAL A 136 60.98 -28.54 -9.50
C VAL A 136 61.16 -28.94 -8.03
N LYS A 137 60.23 -29.70 -7.44
CA LYS A 137 60.42 -30.27 -6.08
C LYS A 137 61.56 -31.28 -6.04
N TYR A 138 61.66 -32.19 -7.01
CA TYR A 138 62.75 -33.17 -7.07
C TYR A 138 64.13 -32.48 -7.20
N MET A 139 64.24 -31.49 -8.10
CA MET A 139 65.46 -30.67 -8.21
C MET A 139 65.70 -29.73 -7.00
N SER A 140 64.66 -29.44 -6.21
CA SER A 140 64.78 -28.76 -4.92
C SER A 140 65.42 -29.66 -3.88
N ASP A 141 64.86 -30.86 -3.72
CA ASP A 141 65.16 -31.77 -2.62
C ASP A 141 66.49 -32.50 -2.86
N ALA A 142 66.91 -32.63 -4.13
CA ALA A 142 68.25 -33.02 -4.54
C ALA A 142 69.29 -31.88 -4.46
N GLY A 143 68.93 -30.68 -4.03
CA GLY A 143 69.82 -29.51 -3.88
C GLY A 143 70.30 -28.86 -5.19
N LEU A 144 69.89 -29.38 -6.35
CA LEU A 144 70.38 -28.98 -7.69
C LEU A 144 69.98 -27.56 -8.10
N LEU A 145 68.87 -27.03 -7.58
CA LEU A 145 68.41 -25.67 -7.86
C LEU A 145 68.25 -24.85 -6.58
N GLY A 146 69.03 -23.77 -6.44
CA GLY A 146 68.85 -22.77 -5.39
C GLY A 146 67.51 -22.01 -5.53
N PRO A 147 66.87 -21.55 -4.44
CA PRO A 147 65.50 -21.01 -4.49
C PRO A 147 65.28 -19.86 -5.49
N GLY A 148 66.24 -18.94 -5.64
CA GLY A 148 66.16 -17.84 -6.61
C GLY A 148 66.06 -18.33 -8.07
N ILE A 149 66.80 -19.40 -8.41
CA ILE A 149 66.77 -19.99 -9.77
C ILE A 149 65.39 -20.62 -10.05
N ARG A 150 64.76 -21.22 -9.04
CA ARG A 150 63.40 -21.80 -9.17
C ARG A 150 62.37 -20.73 -9.55
N ILE A 151 62.45 -19.55 -8.93
CA ILE A 151 61.59 -18.39 -9.22
C ILE A 151 61.85 -17.87 -10.64
N ILE A 152 63.11 -17.69 -11.03
CA ILE A 152 63.48 -17.22 -12.37
C ILE A 152 62.99 -18.20 -13.44
N LEU A 153 63.19 -19.50 -13.26
CA LEU A 153 62.67 -20.53 -14.17
C LEU A 153 61.13 -20.55 -14.21
N GLY A 154 60.47 -20.36 -13.07
CA GLY A 154 59.00 -20.26 -13.00
C GLY A 154 58.44 -19.06 -13.75
N LEU A 155 59.06 -17.88 -13.61
CA LEU A 155 58.71 -16.67 -14.33
C LEU A 155 58.96 -16.79 -15.84
N VAL A 156 60.13 -17.31 -16.24
CA VAL A 156 60.50 -17.50 -17.66
C VAL A 156 59.60 -18.54 -18.33
N CYS A 157 59.31 -19.66 -17.66
CA CYS A 157 58.39 -20.69 -18.15
C CYS A 157 56.96 -20.14 -18.26
N GLY A 158 56.48 -19.44 -17.23
CA GLY A 158 55.14 -18.85 -17.21
C GLY A 158 54.92 -17.82 -18.32
N ALA A 159 55.90 -16.92 -18.51
CA ALA A 159 55.90 -15.96 -19.61
C ALA A 159 55.98 -16.67 -20.98
N GLY A 160 56.82 -17.70 -21.11
CA GLY A 160 56.95 -18.50 -22.32
C GLY A 160 55.64 -19.18 -22.73
N LEU A 161 54.91 -19.78 -21.78
CA LEU A 161 53.60 -20.40 -22.01
C LEU A 161 52.52 -19.36 -22.41
N ALA A 162 52.55 -18.16 -21.81
CA ALA A 162 51.65 -17.06 -22.18
C ALA A 162 51.92 -16.52 -23.60
N VAL A 163 53.19 -16.36 -23.97
CA VAL A 163 53.58 -15.96 -25.34
C VAL A 163 53.24 -17.07 -26.34
N ALA A 164 53.47 -18.34 -26.00
CA ALA A 164 53.14 -19.48 -26.85
C ALA A 164 51.63 -19.60 -27.12
N GLY A 165 50.78 -19.39 -26.11
CA GLY A 165 49.32 -19.39 -26.27
C GLY A 165 48.84 -18.27 -27.19
N GLU A 166 49.33 -17.04 -26.99
CA GLU A 166 49.00 -15.90 -27.85
C GLU A 166 49.54 -16.05 -29.29
N TRP A 167 50.71 -16.68 -29.47
CA TRP A 167 51.25 -17.02 -30.80
C TRP A 167 50.40 -18.07 -31.53
N LEU A 168 50.00 -19.14 -30.84
CA LEU A 168 49.18 -20.20 -31.42
C LEU A 168 47.83 -19.63 -31.91
N ARG A 169 47.15 -18.86 -31.06
CA ARG A 169 45.89 -18.16 -31.34
C ARG A 169 45.93 -17.28 -32.60
N ARG A 170 47.09 -16.71 -32.94
CA ARG A 170 47.26 -15.86 -34.12
C ARG A 170 47.32 -16.65 -35.44
N LYS A 171 47.63 -17.95 -35.42
CA LYS A 171 47.82 -18.76 -36.64
C LYS A 171 46.52 -18.92 -37.47
N PRO A 172 46.59 -18.88 -38.82
CA PRO A 172 45.42 -19.06 -39.68
C PRO A 172 44.70 -20.40 -39.51
N SER A 173 45.43 -21.47 -39.17
CA SER A 173 44.85 -22.80 -38.93
C SER A 173 43.91 -22.83 -37.72
N GLN A 174 44.35 -22.33 -36.56
CA GLN A 174 43.49 -22.26 -35.38
C GLN A 174 42.32 -21.30 -35.57
N LYS A 175 42.47 -20.20 -36.32
CA LYS A 175 41.32 -19.34 -36.68
C LYS A 175 40.24 -20.08 -37.47
N ARG A 176 40.60 -21.07 -38.30
CA ARG A 176 39.64 -21.92 -39.02
C ARG A 176 39.01 -22.98 -38.10
N PHE A 177 39.78 -23.60 -37.21
CA PHE A 177 39.23 -24.55 -36.22
C PHE A 177 38.29 -23.89 -35.21
N ALA A 178 38.67 -22.71 -34.69
CA ALA A 178 37.87 -21.92 -33.76
C ALA A 178 36.52 -21.43 -34.34
N ALA A 179 36.39 -21.39 -35.67
CA ALA A 179 35.14 -21.09 -36.37
C ALA A 179 34.22 -22.32 -36.53
N LEU A 180 34.70 -23.53 -36.19
CA LEU A 180 33.95 -24.79 -36.29
C LEU A 180 33.62 -25.38 -34.91
N LYS A 181 34.53 -25.29 -33.93
CA LYS A 181 34.32 -25.63 -32.51
C LYS A 181 35.16 -24.71 -31.60
N PRO A 182 34.77 -24.46 -30.34
CA PRO A 182 35.58 -23.67 -29.41
C PRO A 182 36.95 -24.32 -29.15
N ASP A 183 38.03 -23.61 -29.49
CA ASP A 183 39.41 -24.05 -29.19
C ASP A 183 39.87 -23.45 -27.86
N TYR A 184 40.06 -24.32 -26.86
CA TYR A 184 40.50 -23.95 -25.52
C TYR A 184 42.03 -24.02 -25.33
N VAL A 185 42.79 -24.59 -26.26
CA VAL A 185 44.23 -24.85 -26.07
C VAL A 185 45.03 -23.54 -25.86
N PRO A 186 44.82 -22.45 -26.64
CA PRO A 186 45.49 -21.17 -26.40
C PRO A 186 45.13 -20.53 -25.06
N GLN A 187 43.88 -20.70 -24.60
CA GLN A 187 43.41 -20.18 -23.31
C GLN A 187 44.07 -20.92 -22.16
N ALA A 188 44.09 -22.26 -22.21
CA ALA A 188 44.67 -23.11 -21.18
C ALA A 188 46.18 -22.87 -21.04
N LEU A 189 46.91 -22.75 -22.15
CA LEU A 189 48.36 -22.48 -22.13
C LEU A 189 48.67 -21.11 -21.52
N THR A 190 47.91 -20.07 -21.90
CA THR A 190 48.10 -18.71 -21.37
C THR A 190 47.71 -18.60 -19.90
N ALA A 191 46.61 -19.22 -19.50
CA ALA A 191 46.16 -19.24 -18.11
C ALA A 191 47.10 -20.04 -17.20
N GLY A 192 47.63 -21.18 -17.67
CA GLY A 192 48.67 -21.93 -16.97
C GLY A 192 49.97 -21.14 -16.84
N GLY A 193 50.37 -20.42 -17.88
CA GLY A 193 51.50 -19.50 -17.85
C GLY A 193 51.35 -18.38 -16.81
N LEU A 194 50.20 -17.71 -16.81
CA LEU A 194 49.87 -16.68 -15.81
C LEU A 194 49.82 -17.23 -14.38
N ALA A 195 49.26 -18.44 -14.19
CA ALA A 195 49.26 -19.11 -12.88
C ALA A 195 50.68 -19.41 -12.38
N ALA A 196 51.60 -19.82 -13.27
CA ALA A 196 53.01 -20.02 -12.92
C ALA A 196 53.72 -18.69 -12.55
N VAL A 197 53.39 -17.58 -13.22
CA VAL A 197 53.89 -16.24 -12.85
C VAL A 197 53.35 -15.83 -11.47
N PHE A 198 52.04 -15.93 -11.25
CA PHE A 198 51.41 -15.65 -9.94
C PHE A 198 52.05 -16.45 -8.80
N ALA A 199 52.23 -17.77 -8.98
CA ALA A 199 52.86 -18.63 -7.99
C ALA A 199 54.34 -18.27 -7.75
N SER A 200 55.08 -17.87 -8.78
CA SER A 200 56.49 -17.46 -8.67
C SER A 200 56.66 -16.15 -7.92
N VAL A 201 55.79 -15.16 -8.19
CA VAL A 201 55.75 -13.86 -7.47
C VAL A 201 55.39 -14.08 -5.99
N TYR A 202 54.38 -14.90 -5.71
CA TYR A 202 54.01 -15.26 -4.34
C TYR A 202 55.15 -15.95 -3.60
N ALA A 203 55.76 -16.99 -4.19
CA ALA A 203 56.84 -17.75 -3.57
C ALA A 203 58.08 -16.89 -3.26
N ALA A 204 58.42 -15.95 -4.15
CA ALA A 204 59.54 -15.03 -3.96
C ALA A 204 59.43 -14.18 -2.69
N ASN A 205 58.21 -13.93 -2.20
CA ASN A 205 57.94 -13.23 -0.95
C ASN A 205 57.66 -14.22 0.19
N ALA A 206 56.52 -14.92 0.13
CA ALA A 206 55.95 -15.65 1.27
C ALA A 206 56.70 -16.94 1.64
N LEU A 207 57.50 -17.52 0.72
CA LEU A 207 58.27 -18.74 0.97
C LEU A 207 59.78 -18.52 1.09
N TYR A 208 60.31 -17.45 0.47
CA TYR A 208 61.75 -17.25 0.33
C TYR A 208 62.26 -15.84 0.68
N GLY A 209 61.38 -14.86 0.94
CA GLY A 209 61.77 -13.53 1.45
C GLY A 209 62.65 -12.65 0.53
N PHE A 210 62.81 -13.00 -0.75
CA PHE A 210 63.68 -12.27 -1.70
C PHE A 210 63.13 -10.90 -2.10
N ILE A 211 61.81 -10.70 -2.05
CA ILE A 211 61.16 -9.43 -2.39
C ILE A 211 60.20 -8.99 -1.27
N GLY A 212 60.13 -7.68 -1.02
CA GLY A 212 59.22 -7.12 -0.02
C GLY A 212 57.75 -7.10 -0.50
N PRO A 213 56.78 -6.94 0.42
CA PRO A 213 55.34 -6.97 0.09
C PRO A 213 54.95 -6.01 -1.04
N THR A 214 55.46 -4.78 -1.06
CA THR A 214 55.15 -3.77 -2.10
C THR A 214 55.50 -4.25 -3.50
N VAL A 215 56.67 -4.86 -3.70
CA VAL A 215 57.10 -5.42 -5.00
C VAL A 215 56.23 -6.60 -5.38
N THR A 216 55.81 -7.39 -4.40
CA THR A 216 54.90 -8.53 -4.56
C THR A 216 53.52 -8.07 -5.04
N PHE A 217 52.90 -7.10 -4.38
CA PHE A 217 51.63 -6.51 -4.79
C PHE A 217 51.71 -5.88 -6.20
N VAL A 218 52.80 -5.20 -6.55
CA VAL A 218 53.00 -4.67 -7.91
C VAL A 218 53.11 -5.81 -8.94
N GLY A 219 53.85 -6.89 -8.63
CA GLY A 219 53.98 -8.06 -9.50
C GLY A 219 52.65 -8.81 -9.70
N LEU A 220 51.88 -9.02 -8.63
CA LEU A 220 50.53 -9.61 -8.69
C LEU A 220 49.58 -8.71 -9.50
N ALA A 221 49.62 -7.39 -9.29
CA ALA A 221 48.79 -6.44 -10.03
C ALA A 221 49.10 -6.46 -11.52
N ALA A 222 50.38 -6.40 -11.91
CA ALA A 222 50.81 -6.49 -13.31
C ALA A 222 50.36 -7.81 -13.95
N THR A 223 50.47 -8.93 -13.23
CA THR A 223 50.04 -10.26 -13.72
C THR A 223 48.52 -10.35 -13.87
N ALA A 224 47.75 -9.81 -12.92
CA ALA A 224 46.29 -9.77 -13.00
C ALA A 224 45.79 -8.82 -14.11
N LEU A 225 46.40 -7.65 -14.28
CA LEU A 225 46.10 -6.72 -15.38
C LEU A 225 46.41 -7.35 -16.75
N ALA A 226 47.53 -8.06 -16.88
CA ALA A 226 47.85 -8.83 -18.07
C ALA A 226 46.82 -9.95 -18.32
N ALA A 227 46.42 -10.69 -17.29
CA ALA A 227 45.37 -11.70 -17.39
C ALA A 227 44.03 -11.10 -17.84
N PHE A 228 43.61 -9.97 -17.27
CA PHE A 228 42.38 -9.27 -17.65
C PHE A 228 42.44 -8.78 -19.10
N ALA A 229 43.52 -8.13 -19.53
CA ALA A 229 43.71 -7.69 -20.92
C ALA A 229 43.68 -8.86 -21.91
N LEU A 230 44.38 -9.95 -21.61
CA LEU A 230 44.38 -11.17 -22.45
C LEU A 230 43.00 -11.85 -22.46
N SER A 231 42.25 -11.82 -21.35
CA SER A 231 40.93 -12.46 -21.25
C SER A 231 39.85 -11.89 -22.17
N VAL A 232 39.95 -10.59 -22.51
CA VAL A 232 39.06 -9.96 -23.50
C VAL A 232 39.16 -10.70 -24.83
N VAL A 233 40.40 -10.98 -25.26
CA VAL A 233 40.73 -11.52 -26.57
C VAL A 233 40.74 -13.05 -26.60
N GLN A 234 41.17 -13.70 -25.52
CA GLN A 234 41.38 -15.15 -25.48
C GLN A 234 40.17 -15.93 -24.96
N GLY A 235 39.57 -15.54 -23.82
CA GLY A 235 38.46 -16.29 -23.25
C GLY A 235 38.23 -16.13 -21.74
N PRO A 236 37.12 -16.70 -21.22
CA PRO A 236 36.70 -16.53 -19.84
C PRO A 236 37.65 -17.19 -18.83
N PHE A 237 38.31 -18.29 -19.20
CA PHE A 237 39.18 -19.02 -18.27
C PHE A 237 40.42 -18.20 -17.84
N VAL A 238 40.95 -17.38 -18.75
CA VAL A 238 42.04 -16.43 -18.43
C VAL A 238 41.57 -15.37 -17.43
N ALA A 239 40.31 -14.93 -17.51
CA ALA A 239 39.73 -14.01 -16.52
C ALA A 239 39.52 -14.68 -15.15
N ILE A 240 39.18 -15.97 -15.09
CA ILE A 240 39.07 -16.73 -13.83
C ILE A 240 40.44 -16.78 -13.13
N VAL A 241 41.52 -17.08 -13.86
CA VAL A 241 42.88 -17.05 -13.29
C VAL A 241 43.30 -15.63 -12.90
N GLY A 242 42.90 -14.60 -13.65
CA GLY A 242 43.09 -13.19 -13.26
C GLY A 242 42.35 -12.80 -11.97
N LEU A 243 41.09 -13.24 -11.81
CA LEU A 243 40.30 -13.01 -10.59
C LEU A 243 40.89 -13.75 -9.39
N LEU A 244 41.18 -15.04 -9.51
CA LEU A 244 41.73 -15.85 -8.41
C LEU A 244 43.15 -15.38 -8.04
N GLY A 245 44.03 -15.22 -9.03
CA GLY A 245 45.39 -14.74 -8.83
C GLY A 245 45.45 -13.33 -8.26
N GLY A 246 44.57 -12.43 -8.70
CA GLY A 246 44.49 -11.05 -8.23
C GLY A 246 43.87 -10.90 -6.84
N PHE A 247 42.69 -11.49 -6.61
CA PHE A 247 41.91 -11.26 -5.38
C PHE A 247 42.18 -12.29 -4.26
N VAL A 248 42.66 -13.50 -4.53
CA VAL A 248 42.79 -14.55 -3.49
C VAL A 248 44.21 -14.64 -2.92
N LEU A 249 45.25 -14.50 -3.74
CA LEU A 249 46.65 -14.57 -3.26
C LEU A 249 47.01 -13.57 -2.15
N PRO A 250 46.46 -12.34 -2.09
CA PRO A 250 46.71 -11.44 -0.96
C PRO A 250 46.28 -11.99 0.42
N VAL A 251 45.33 -12.95 0.49
CA VAL A 251 44.97 -13.62 1.76
C VAL A 251 46.16 -14.40 2.34
N LEU A 252 47.04 -14.90 1.46
CA LEU A 252 48.21 -15.70 1.83
C LEU A 252 49.46 -14.84 2.13
N ILE A 253 49.44 -13.56 1.77
CA ILE A 253 50.54 -12.61 2.00
C ILE A 253 50.25 -11.88 3.31
N GLY A 254 50.50 -12.56 4.42
CA GLY A 254 50.39 -11.99 5.76
C GLY A 254 51.39 -10.84 5.96
N SER A 255 50.93 -9.76 6.59
CA SER A 255 51.75 -8.61 6.97
C SER A 255 51.68 -8.41 8.48
N ALA A 256 52.81 -8.07 9.12
CA ALA A 256 52.86 -7.78 10.55
C ALA A 256 52.07 -6.50 10.89
N ASP A 257 52.12 -5.51 10.00
CA ASP A 257 51.35 -4.26 10.06
C ASP A 257 50.36 -4.18 8.89
N PRO A 258 49.07 -4.56 9.08
CA PRO A 258 48.06 -4.49 8.03
C PRO A 258 47.74 -3.05 7.61
N PHE A 259 48.16 -2.66 6.39
CA PHE A 259 47.96 -1.31 5.86
C PHE A 259 46.79 -1.23 4.85
N ALA A 260 45.60 -0.86 5.33
CA ALA A 260 44.38 -0.82 4.53
C ALA A 260 44.50 0.01 3.22
N PRO A 261 45.07 1.24 3.19
CA PRO A 261 45.13 2.04 1.97
C PRO A 261 45.93 1.38 0.85
N GLY A 262 46.98 0.61 1.18
CA GLY A 262 47.76 -0.14 0.20
C GLY A 262 46.96 -1.28 -0.42
N LEU A 263 46.37 -2.14 0.42
CA LEU A 263 45.58 -3.28 -0.05
C LEU A 263 44.35 -2.85 -0.84
N PHE A 264 43.57 -1.88 -0.34
CA PHE A 264 42.37 -1.43 -1.03
C PHE A 264 42.65 -0.59 -2.28
N SER A 265 43.82 0.07 -2.39
CA SER A 265 44.26 0.66 -3.67
C SER A 265 44.60 -0.42 -4.70
N TYR A 266 45.28 -1.50 -4.28
CA TYR A 266 45.56 -2.66 -5.13
C TYR A 266 44.25 -3.35 -5.60
N LEU A 267 43.34 -3.66 -4.67
CA LEU A 267 42.04 -4.27 -5.01
C LEU A 267 41.17 -3.34 -5.87
N GLY A 268 41.25 -2.03 -5.64
CA GLY A 268 40.58 -1.00 -6.45
C GLY A 268 41.06 -0.99 -7.89
N LEU A 269 42.38 -1.06 -8.11
CA LEU A 269 42.96 -1.15 -9.45
C LEU A 269 42.48 -2.42 -10.20
N LEU A 270 42.41 -3.57 -9.50
CA LEU A 270 41.90 -4.81 -10.08
C LEU A 270 40.39 -4.73 -10.40
N PHE A 271 39.58 -4.18 -9.50
CA PHE A 271 38.14 -4.03 -9.73
C PHE A 271 37.84 -3.05 -10.87
N ALA A 272 38.59 -1.95 -10.96
CA ALA A 272 38.51 -1.00 -12.08
C ALA A 272 38.90 -1.67 -13.41
N ALA A 273 39.90 -2.56 -13.41
CA ALA A 273 40.27 -3.32 -14.60
C ALA A 273 39.17 -4.32 -15.03
N VAL A 274 38.47 -4.97 -14.08
CA VAL A 274 37.30 -5.80 -14.41
C VAL A 274 36.15 -4.96 -14.97
N CYS A 275 35.91 -3.76 -14.40
CA CYS A 275 34.93 -2.82 -14.95
C CYS A 275 35.27 -2.43 -16.40
N ALA A 276 36.55 -2.20 -16.70
CA ALA A 276 37.02 -1.92 -18.05
C ALA A 276 36.84 -3.14 -18.99
N VAL A 277 37.21 -4.35 -18.58
CA VAL A 277 36.98 -5.59 -19.36
C VAL A 277 35.50 -5.76 -19.71
N MET A 278 34.59 -5.44 -18.79
CA MET A 278 33.15 -5.53 -19.03
C MET A 278 32.63 -4.58 -20.11
N THR A 279 33.36 -3.53 -20.47
CA THR A 279 32.98 -2.64 -21.59
C THR A 279 33.21 -3.28 -22.96
N TRP A 280 34.17 -4.20 -23.09
CA TRP A 280 34.48 -4.92 -24.33
C TRP A 280 33.90 -6.35 -24.31
N ARG A 281 33.55 -6.90 -23.14
CA ARG A 281 33.01 -8.25 -22.97
C ARG A 281 31.92 -8.30 -21.89
N SER A 282 30.65 -8.28 -22.31
CA SER A 282 29.45 -8.21 -21.44
C SER A 282 29.15 -9.52 -20.68
N ALA A 283 30.05 -9.94 -19.80
CA ALA A 283 29.93 -11.19 -19.02
C ALA A 283 29.39 -10.92 -17.61
N LEU A 284 28.09 -11.22 -17.36
CA LEU A 284 27.48 -10.98 -16.04
C LEU A 284 28.19 -11.74 -14.91
N TRP A 285 28.60 -13.00 -15.14
CA TRP A 285 29.30 -13.81 -14.14
C TRP A 285 30.61 -13.15 -13.67
N LEU A 286 31.31 -12.43 -14.56
CA LEU A 286 32.54 -11.72 -14.23
C LEU A 286 32.26 -10.57 -13.24
N ALA A 287 31.16 -9.84 -13.47
CA ALA A 287 30.65 -8.81 -12.55
C ALA A 287 30.31 -9.41 -11.19
N VAL A 288 29.56 -10.52 -11.17
CA VAL A 288 29.16 -11.22 -9.94
C VAL A 288 30.38 -11.66 -9.14
N SER A 289 31.31 -12.37 -9.77
CA SER A 289 32.54 -12.85 -9.11
C SER A 289 33.41 -11.71 -8.59
N ALA A 290 33.64 -10.65 -9.38
CA ALA A 290 34.44 -9.51 -8.93
C ALA A 290 33.77 -8.72 -7.81
N THR A 291 32.44 -8.53 -7.86
CA THR A 291 31.67 -7.87 -6.79
C THR A 291 31.70 -8.69 -5.50
N ALA A 292 31.54 -10.02 -5.61
CA ALA A 292 31.59 -10.92 -4.45
C ALA A 292 32.99 -10.98 -3.82
N LEU A 293 34.05 -11.04 -4.62
CA LEU A 293 35.43 -11.04 -4.14
C LEU A 293 35.81 -9.68 -3.50
N ALA A 294 35.46 -8.57 -4.15
CA ALA A 294 35.70 -7.22 -3.62
C ALA A 294 34.90 -6.96 -2.33
N GLY A 295 33.61 -7.30 -2.32
CA GLY A 295 32.77 -7.19 -1.12
C GLY A 295 33.24 -8.12 0.00
N GLY A 296 33.68 -9.33 -0.33
CA GLY A 296 34.29 -10.27 0.61
C GLY A 296 35.50 -9.69 1.33
N TRP A 297 36.38 -8.96 0.64
CA TRP A 297 37.50 -8.26 1.26
C TRP A 297 37.08 -7.16 2.25
N VAL A 298 36.00 -6.42 1.96
CA VAL A 298 35.43 -5.44 2.90
C VAL A 298 34.89 -6.14 4.15
N VAL A 299 34.18 -7.27 3.99
CA VAL A 299 33.69 -8.07 5.12
C VAL A 299 34.84 -8.66 5.94
N LEU A 300 35.87 -9.22 5.31
CA LEU A 300 37.03 -9.79 6.00
C LEU A 300 37.78 -8.71 6.81
N TRP A 301 38.09 -7.57 6.19
CA TRP A 301 38.78 -6.49 6.90
C TRP A 301 37.95 -5.92 8.06
N SER A 302 36.66 -5.63 7.82
CA SER A 302 35.74 -5.07 8.83
C SER A 302 35.43 -5.99 10.03
N ASN A 303 35.85 -7.25 9.99
CA ASN A 303 35.71 -8.20 11.11
C ASN A 303 37.03 -8.70 11.70
N SER A 304 38.17 -8.56 11.00
CA SER A 304 39.47 -9.08 11.45
C SER A 304 40.55 -8.02 11.71
N PHE A 305 40.51 -6.86 11.04
CA PHE A 305 41.63 -5.89 11.05
C PHE A 305 41.18 -4.42 11.19
N PHE A 306 39.89 -4.16 11.42
CA PHE A 306 39.31 -2.82 11.38
C PHE A 306 39.88 -1.88 12.45
N ALA A 307 40.56 -0.82 12.01
CA ALA A 307 41.13 0.23 12.85
C ALA A 307 40.43 1.58 12.68
N THR A 308 40.53 2.46 13.69
CA THR A 308 39.98 3.82 13.65
C THR A 308 40.63 4.65 12.55
N GLY A 309 39.85 4.97 11.50
CA GLY A 309 40.32 5.66 10.29
C GLY A 309 40.12 4.84 9.00
N ASP A 310 39.97 3.52 9.10
CA ASP A 310 39.74 2.64 7.94
C ASP A 310 38.43 2.93 7.20
N GLY A 311 37.42 3.49 7.89
CA GLY A 311 36.08 3.77 7.33
C GLY A 311 36.09 4.60 6.04
N LEU A 312 37.05 5.53 5.88
CA LEU A 312 37.21 6.27 4.63
C LEU A 312 37.77 5.39 3.50
N THR A 313 38.80 4.59 3.79
CA THR A 313 39.48 3.72 2.82
C THR A 313 38.55 2.64 2.28
N LEU A 314 37.89 1.89 3.18
CA LEU A 314 36.94 0.84 2.81
C LEU A 314 35.70 1.45 2.16
N GLY A 315 35.25 2.61 2.66
CA GLY A 315 34.13 3.34 2.09
C GLY A 315 34.39 3.80 0.65
N LEU A 316 35.55 4.38 0.35
CA LEU A 316 35.97 4.73 -1.02
C LEU A 316 36.01 3.51 -1.96
N PHE A 317 36.46 2.36 -1.45
CA PHE A 317 36.41 1.11 -2.22
C PHE A 317 34.97 0.64 -2.47
N CYS A 318 34.05 0.79 -1.52
CA CYS A 318 32.62 0.55 -1.75
C CYS A 318 32.02 1.53 -2.78
N VAL A 319 32.40 2.81 -2.79
CA VAL A 319 31.99 3.77 -3.85
C VAL A 319 32.43 3.28 -5.23
N LEU A 320 33.66 2.75 -5.34
CA LEU A 320 34.18 2.17 -6.58
C LEU A 320 33.44 0.89 -6.98
N ILE A 321 33.15 -0.02 -6.04
CA ILE A 321 32.33 -1.22 -6.30
C ILE A 321 30.96 -0.82 -6.85
N GLY A 322 30.28 0.09 -6.17
CA GLY A 322 28.88 0.43 -6.46
C GLY A 322 28.66 1.22 -7.75
N THR A 323 29.66 1.99 -8.19
CA THR A 323 29.51 2.88 -9.36
C THR A 323 30.46 2.55 -10.52
N GLY A 324 31.49 1.72 -10.34
CA GLY A 324 32.50 1.41 -11.35
C GLY A 324 31.93 0.88 -12.67
N PHE A 325 30.99 -0.07 -12.61
CA PHE A 325 30.34 -0.62 -13.80
C PHE A 325 29.50 0.43 -14.56
N ALA A 326 28.87 1.38 -13.86
CA ALA A 326 28.09 2.44 -14.49
C ALA A 326 28.99 3.50 -15.16
N PHE A 327 30.10 3.87 -14.51
CA PHE A 327 31.10 4.78 -15.10
C PHE A 327 31.78 4.16 -16.33
N ALA A 328 32.19 2.89 -16.25
CA ALA A 328 32.72 2.14 -17.37
C ALA A 328 31.70 2.03 -18.52
N GLY A 329 30.43 1.76 -18.18
CA GLY A 329 29.32 1.73 -19.14
C GLY A 329 29.01 3.05 -19.84
N GLY A 330 29.43 4.20 -19.30
CA GLY A 330 29.35 5.49 -19.98
C GLY A 330 30.45 5.71 -21.03
N VAL A 331 31.56 4.97 -20.95
CA VAL A 331 32.63 4.99 -21.96
C VAL A 331 32.28 4.10 -23.16
N ALA A 332 31.54 3.01 -22.91
CA ALA A 332 31.14 2.02 -23.90
C ALA A 332 30.03 2.46 -24.88
N SER A 333 29.47 3.67 -24.72
CA SER A 333 28.33 4.17 -25.49
C SER A 333 28.75 5.20 -26.55
N ARG A 334 29.41 4.70 -27.60
CA ARG A 334 29.53 5.31 -28.93
C ARG A 334 29.25 4.25 -29.99
N ASP A 335 28.78 4.66 -31.15
CA ASP A 335 28.40 3.77 -32.25
C ASP A 335 29.60 3.12 -32.99
N ASP A 336 30.83 3.32 -32.48
CA ASP A 336 32.09 2.79 -33.00
C ASP A 336 32.37 1.30 -32.66
N GLN A 337 31.36 0.50 -32.32
CA GLN A 337 31.57 -0.95 -32.18
C GLN A 337 31.61 -1.60 -33.58
N PRO A 338 32.74 -2.19 -34.01
CA PRO A 338 32.81 -2.81 -35.33
C PRO A 338 31.86 -4.01 -35.40
N ALA A 339 31.03 -4.06 -36.45
CA ALA A 339 29.86 -4.93 -36.57
C ALA A 339 30.12 -6.45 -36.43
N ILE A 340 31.38 -6.86 -36.45
CA ILE A 340 31.88 -8.22 -36.20
C ILE A 340 31.38 -8.78 -34.85
N TRP A 341 31.06 -7.93 -33.87
CA TRP A 341 30.63 -8.34 -32.52
C TRP A 341 29.12 -8.25 -32.25
N HIS A 342 28.28 -7.96 -33.26
CA HIS A 342 26.83 -7.95 -33.11
C HIS A 342 26.24 -9.37 -33.02
N SER A 343 26.41 -10.02 -31.85
CA SER A 343 25.59 -11.17 -31.46
C SER A 343 24.14 -10.70 -31.24
N PRO A 344 23.12 -11.28 -31.91
CA PRO A 344 21.72 -10.87 -31.75
C PRO A 344 21.11 -11.16 -30.36
N MET A 345 21.87 -11.76 -29.43
CA MET A 345 21.33 -12.54 -28.32
C MET A 345 21.56 -11.94 -26.92
N TRP A 346 22.38 -10.89 -26.77
CA TRP A 346 22.78 -10.35 -25.46
C TRP A 346 22.23 -8.92 -25.23
N PRO A 347 21.34 -8.70 -24.25
CA PRO A 347 20.68 -7.41 -24.04
C PRO A 347 21.60 -6.27 -23.58
N LYS A 348 21.19 -5.03 -23.85
CA LYS A 348 21.82 -3.78 -23.36
C LYS A 348 21.72 -3.60 -21.82
N ASP A 349 21.15 -4.60 -21.15
CA ASP A 349 20.76 -4.58 -19.73
C ASP A 349 21.74 -5.32 -18.83
N VAL A 350 22.63 -6.17 -19.37
CA VAL A 350 23.63 -6.92 -18.58
C VAL A 350 24.47 -5.99 -17.69
N LEU A 351 24.86 -4.83 -18.21
CA LEU A 351 25.65 -3.84 -17.48
C LEU A 351 24.81 -2.99 -16.51
N GLN A 352 23.49 -2.87 -16.76
CA GLN A 352 22.55 -2.25 -15.83
C GLN A 352 22.31 -3.17 -14.63
N VAL A 353 22.09 -4.47 -14.86
CA VAL A 353 21.96 -5.50 -13.81
C VAL A 353 23.25 -5.61 -12.99
N ALA A 354 24.42 -5.61 -13.64
CA ALA A 354 25.71 -5.60 -12.95
C ALA A 354 25.87 -4.37 -12.04
N ALA A 355 25.56 -3.16 -12.53
CA ALA A 355 25.62 -1.93 -11.75
C ALA A 355 24.55 -1.88 -10.63
N ALA A 356 23.35 -2.42 -10.85
CA ALA A 356 22.29 -2.49 -9.83
C ALA A 356 22.68 -3.43 -8.68
N MET A 357 23.17 -4.62 -9.02
CA MET A 357 23.68 -5.59 -8.04
C MET A 357 24.89 -5.03 -7.28
N ALA A 358 25.90 -4.50 -7.98
CA ALA A 358 27.09 -3.97 -7.34
C ALA A 358 26.80 -2.72 -6.49
N GLY A 359 25.92 -1.83 -6.96
CA GLY A 359 25.43 -0.68 -6.20
C GLY A 359 24.69 -1.08 -4.93
N THR A 360 23.85 -2.13 -5.01
CA THR A 360 23.12 -2.66 -3.84
C THR A 360 24.08 -3.30 -2.83
N VAL A 361 25.00 -4.16 -3.29
CA VAL A 361 26.02 -4.80 -2.43
C VAL A 361 26.93 -3.74 -1.79
N ALA A 362 27.40 -2.76 -2.56
CA ALA A 362 28.21 -1.66 -2.04
C ALA A 362 27.48 -0.80 -1.00
N MET A 363 26.19 -0.53 -1.19
CA MET A 363 25.40 0.21 -0.20
C MET A 363 25.17 -0.60 1.08
N LEU A 364 24.87 -1.90 0.97
CA LEU A 364 24.76 -2.78 2.15
C LEU A 364 26.08 -2.86 2.93
N LEU A 365 27.23 -2.90 2.23
CA LEU A 365 28.55 -2.83 2.85
C LEU A 365 28.80 -1.45 3.49
N LEU A 366 28.44 -0.34 2.84
CA LEU A 366 28.55 1.01 3.43
C LEU A 366 27.71 1.17 4.70
N LEU A 367 26.50 0.59 4.75
CA LEU A 367 25.67 0.57 5.95
C LEU A 367 26.34 -0.18 7.09
N VAL A 368 26.92 -1.37 6.82
CA VAL A 368 27.70 -2.12 7.82
C VAL A 368 28.97 -1.37 8.24
N LEU A 369 29.62 -0.65 7.32
CA LEU A 369 30.80 0.16 7.63
C LEU A 369 30.47 1.38 8.50
N LEU A 370 29.39 2.12 8.24
CA LEU A 370 28.91 3.21 9.11
C LEU A 370 28.67 2.71 10.53
N VAL A 371 28.02 1.55 10.65
CA VAL A 371 27.74 0.80 11.88
C VAL A 371 29.01 0.37 12.65
N ARG A 372 30.10 0.05 11.94
CA ARG A 372 31.41 -0.37 12.50
C ARG A 372 32.34 0.82 12.82
N ASP A 373 32.31 1.87 12.00
CA ASP A 373 33.10 3.11 12.10
C ASP A 373 32.51 4.10 13.13
N GLY A 374 31.46 3.72 13.85
CA GLY A 374 30.79 4.56 14.85
C GLY A 374 30.21 5.85 14.25
N TYR A 375 29.73 5.80 13.00
CA TYR A 375 29.35 6.99 12.22
C TYR A 375 30.45 8.04 12.08
N GLY A 376 31.71 7.59 12.07
CA GLY A 376 32.88 8.41 11.86
C GLY A 376 32.86 9.21 10.55
N ASN A 377 33.59 10.33 10.55
CA ASN A 377 33.67 11.24 9.41
C ASN A 377 34.08 10.54 8.11
N GLY A 378 34.89 9.47 8.19
CA GLY A 378 35.37 8.72 7.03
C GLY A 378 34.26 7.96 6.29
N SER A 379 33.49 7.14 7.01
CA SER A 379 32.35 6.41 6.45
C SER A 379 31.22 7.36 6.00
N LEU A 380 30.97 8.46 6.71
CA LEU A 380 30.03 9.50 6.28
C LEU A 380 30.46 10.21 5.00
N ILE A 381 31.74 10.54 4.83
CA ILE A 381 32.27 11.10 3.57
C ILE A 381 32.10 10.09 2.43
N ALA A 382 32.34 8.79 2.67
CA ALA A 382 32.13 7.75 1.67
C ALA A 382 30.64 7.60 1.26
N LEU A 383 29.69 7.69 2.20
CA LEU A 383 28.26 7.71 1.89
C LEU A 383 27.89 8.92 1.01
N GLY A 384 28.43 10.10 1.31
CA GLY A 384 28.27 11.31 0.50
C GLY A 384 28.84 11.16 -0.91
N LEU A 385 30.05 10.59 -1.02
CA LEU A 385 30.69 10.31 -2.31
C LEU A 385 29.91 9.27 -3.12
N PHE A 386 29.34 8.23 -2.49
CA PHE A 386 28.46 7.27 -3.16
C PHE A 386 27.25 7.98 -3.79
N ALA A 387 26.59 8.86 -3.04
CA ALA A 387 25.43 9.61 -3.54
C ALA A 387 25.82 10.54 -4.71
N ILE A 388 26.98 11.21 -4.62
CA ILE A 388 27.50 12.07 -5.68
C ILE A 388 27.84 11.26 -6.95
N THR A 389 28.57 10.14 -6.84
CA THR A 389 28.93 9.33 -8.00
C THR A 389 27.71 8.62 -8.61
N ALA A 390 26.74 8.19 -7.79
CA ALA A 390 25.45 7.70 -8.26
C ALA A 390 24.70 8.75 -9.09
N CYS A 391 24.66 10.01 -8.63
CA CYS A 391 24.06 11.11 -9.38
C CYS A 391 24.80 11.39 -10.70
N VAL A 392 26.13 11.39 -10.70
CA VAL A 392 26.95 11.58 -11.91
C VAL A 392 26.80 10.40 -12.90
N ALA A 393 26.64 9.17 -12.41
CA ALA A 393 26.36 8.01 -13.24
C ALA A 393 25.01 8.12 -13.96
N ALA A 394 23.96 8.53 -13.23
CA ALA A 394 22.64 8.78 -13.80
C ALA A 394 22.63 9.96 -14.79
N MET A 395 23.38 11.04 -14.52
CA MET A 395 23.62 12.13 -15.48
C MET A 395 24.27 11.66 -16.78
N ARG A 396 25.25 10.74 -16.70
CA ARG A 396 25.96 10.21 -17.87
C ARG A 396 25.07 9.28 -18.70
N ALA A 397 24.24 8.46 -18.07
CA ALA A 397 23.23 7.66 -18.74
C ALA A 397 22.07 7.33 -17.80
N GLN A 398 20.87 7.81 -18.13
CA GLN A 398 19.63 7.66 -17.33
C GLN A 398 19.20 6.18 -17.10
N ARG A 399 19.82 5.22 -17.81
CA ARG A 399 19.72 3.80 -17.46
C ARG A 399 20.26 3.45 -16.07
N PHE A 400 21.08 4.33 -15.48
CA PHE A 400 21.65 4.18 -14.14
C PHE A 400 20.93 5.05 -13.07
N ASP A 401 19.77 5.65 -13.41
CA ASP A 401 18.89 6.39 -12.50
C ASP A 401 18.65 5.66 -11.15
N PHE A 402 18.59 4.32 -11.16
CA PHE A 402 18.39 3.50 -9.97
C PHE A 402 19.51 3.61 -8.93
N LEU A 403 20.74 4.01 -9.30
CA LEU A 403 21.83 4.20 -8.33
C LEU A 403 21.50 5.36 -7.37
N ALA A 404 20.79 6.39 -7.84
CA ALA A 404 20.34 7.49 -7.01
C ALA A 404 19.21 7.06 -6.05
N LEU A 405 18.36 6.10 -6.44
CA LEU A 405 17.40 5.45 -5.54
C LEU A 405 18.10 4.65 -4.44
N ILE A 406 19.11 3.84 -4.80
CA ILE A 406 19.92 3.08 -3.83
C ILE A 406 20.64 4.04 -2.87
N ALA A 407 21.19 5.15 -3.37
CA ALA A 407 21.82 6.19 -2.56
C ALA A 407 20.83 6.84 -1.57
N GLY A 408 19.66 7.29 -2.04
CA GLY A 408 18.65 7.92 -1.19
C GLY A 408 18.07 6.98 -0.13
N LEU A 409 17.80 5.73 -0.48
CA LEU A 409 17.36 4.70 0.47
C LEU A 409 18.44 4.37 1.50
N GLY A 410 19.69 4.23 1.07
CA GLY A 410 20.84 3.99 1.95
C GLY A 410 21.08 5.12 2.95
N ILE A 411 20.95 6.38 2.53
CA ILE A 411 20.99 7.54 3.45
C ILE A 411 19.86 7.42 4.49
N LEU A 412 18.62 7.16 4.08
CA LEU A 412 17.51 7.01 5.02
C LEU A 412 17.71 5.86 6.02
N LEU A 413 18.16 4.69 5.56
CA LEU A 413 18.42 3.55 6.43
C LEU A 413 19.59 3.79 7.39
N GLY A 414 20.69 4.39 6.91
CA GLY A 414 21.88 4.66 7.73
C GLY A 414 21.61 5.65 8.87
N PHE A 415 20.84 6.72 8.60
CA PHE A 415 20.44 7.70 9.62
C PHE A 415 19.28 7.23 10.50
N ALA A 416 18.46 6.28 10.04
CA ALA A 416 17.47 5.61 10.90
C ALA A 416 18.14 4.66 11.91
N GLU A 417 19.19 3.94 11.52
CA GLU A 417 19.95 3.07 12.44
C GLU A 417 20.72 3.92 13.48
N TRP A 418 21.44 4.96 13.04
CA TRP A 418 22.13 5.90 13.94
C TRP A 418 21.16 6.55 14.95
N GLY A 419 19.99 7.00 14.46
CA GLY A 419 18.93 7.53 15.31
C GLY A 419 18.34 6.49 16.26
N GLY A 420 18.36 5.21 15.91
CA GLY A 420 17.97 4.10 16.79
C GLY A 420 18.93 3.93 17.96
N ARG A 421 20.24 3.97 17.72
CA ARG A 421 21.28 3.86 18.77
C ARG A 421 21.16 4.97 19.81
N LEU A 422 21.15 6.22 19.34
CA LEU A 422 21.05 7.41 20.19
C LEU A 422 19.78 7.40 21.05
N HIS A 423 18.68 6.81 20.56
CA HIS A 423 17.44 6.67 21.33
C HIS A 423 17.54 5.61 22.44
N VAL A 424 18.23 4.50 22.17
CA VAL A 424 18.45 3.42 23.17
C VAL A 424 19.42 3.88 24.26
N GLU A 425 20.52 4.52 23.89
CA GLU A 425 21.53 5.03 24.83
C GLU A 425 20.93 6.09 25.76
N GLY A 426 20.20 7.08 25.21
CA GLY A 426 19.50 8.08 26.01
C GLY A 426 18.42 7.52 26.95
N TRP A 427 17.81 6.37 26.60
CA TRP A 427 16.90 5.65 27.49
C TRP A 427 17.63 4.98 28.65
N ILE A 428 18.82 4.41 28.42
CA ILE A 428 19.62 3.74 29.44
C ILE A 428 20.17 4.77 30.44
N ASP A 429 20.76 5.86 29.95
CA ASP A 429 21.29 6.94 30.81
C ASP A 429 20.19 7.59 31.65
N GLY A 430 18.99 7.79 31.07
CA GLY A 430 17.83 8.35 31.76
C GLY A 430 17.29 7.50 32.91
N TRP A 431 17.54 6.18 32.91
CA TRP A 431 17.19 5.28 34.03
C TRP A 431 18.27 5.21 35.11
N LEU A 432 19.54 5.50 34.77
CA LEU A 432 20.68 5.38 35.69
C LEU A 432 20.95 6.65 36.51
N VAL A 433 20.40 7.82 36.12
CA VAL A 433 20.62 9.10 36.81
C VAL A 433 19.28 9.74 37.25
N PRO A 434 18.77 9.41 38.45
CA PRO A 434 17.58 10.05 39.00
C PRO A 434 17.80 11.55 39.23
N GLY A 435 16.94 12.40 38.66
CA GLY A 435 16.85 13.83 39.00
C GLY A 435 17.33 14.83 37.95
N GLN A 436 17.58 14.45 36.70
CA GLN A 436 17.75 15.45 35.63
C GLN A 436 16.41 16.06 35.18
N ASN A 437 16.44 17.36 34.88
CA ASN A 437 15.26 18.19 34.62
C ASN A 437 14.64 17.93 33.25
N ALA A 438 13.34 18.17 33.11
CA ALA A 438 12.56 18.06 31.85
C ALA A 438 12.94 19.05 30.72
N TRP A 439 14.12 19.65 30.80
CA TRP A 439 14.75 20.47 29.75
C TRP A 439 15.85 19.72 28.99
N GLY A 440 16.33 18.60 29.54
CA GLY A 440 17.40 17.76 28.99
C GLY A 440 18.82 18.32 29.20
N PRO A 441 19.86 17.49 29.11
CA PRO A 441 21.24 17.95 28.99
C PRO A 441 21.47 18.67 27.65
N GLU A 442 22.60 19.37 27.51
CA GLU A 442 23.05 19.83 26.20
C GLU A 442 23.21 18.63 25.24
N PRO A 443 22.86 18.77 23.95
CA PRO A 443 22.92 17.66 23.01
C PRO A 443 24.36 17.15 22.87
N SER A 444 24.57 15.86 23.15
CA SER A 444 25.88 15.21 23.09
C SER A 444 26.61 15.52 21.77
N ALA A 445 27.94 15.45 21.76
CA ALA A 445 28.73 15.72 20.56
C ALA A 445 28.24 14.89 19.35
N GLU A 446 27.80 13.65 19.60
CA GLU A 446 27.20 12.75 18.63
C GLU A 446 25.77 13.14 18.23
N THR A 447 24.90 13.54 19.16
CA THR A 447 23.58 14.11 18.85
C THR A 447 23.70 15.35 17.95
N SER A 448 24.64 16.22 18.27
CA SER A 448 24.97 17.42 17.52
C SER A 448 25.55 17.09 16.14
N ALA A 449 26.38 16.04 16.04
CA ALA A 449 26.87 15.53 14.76
C ALA A 449 25.75 14.93 13.91
N TYR A 450 24.89 14.08 14.49
CA TYR A 450 23.74 13.46 13.84
C TYR A 450 22.80 14.49 13.22
N LEU A 451 22.41 15.53 13.98
CA LEU A 451 21.59 16.64 13.48
C LEU A 451 22.28 17.40 12.33
N LYS A 452 23.55 17.76 12.51
CA LYS A 452 24.37 18.45 11.50
C LYS A 452 24.45 17.65 10.20
N TYR A 453 24.77 16.35 10.27
CA TYR A 453 24.89 15.51 9.09
C TYR A 453 23.52 15.20 8.45
N SER A 454 22.46 15.01 9.24
CA SER A 454 21.09 14.87 8.71
C SER A 454 20.68 16.10 7.90
N ALA A 455 20.96 17.31 8.40
CA ALA A 455 20.68 18.56 7.69
C ALA A 455 21.54 18.71 6.42
N VAL A 456 22.83 18.36 6.48
CA VAL A 456 23.73 18.39 5.31
C VAL A 456 23.30 17.40 4.22
N PHE A 457 23.03 16.14 4.57
CA PHE A 457 22.59 15.12 3.60
C PHE A 457 21.20 15.45 3.03
N GLY A 458 20.25 15.86 3.87
CA GLY A 458 18.92 16.31 3.42
C GLY A 458 19.01 17.50 2.46
N GLY A 459 19.75 18.54 2.83
CA GLY A 459 19.96 19.72 1.98
C GLY A 459 20.68 19.39 0.67
N ALA A 460 21.71 18.54 0.70
CA ALA A 460 22.44 18.11 -0.48
C ALA A 460 21.59 17.29 -1.46
N VAL A 461 20.80 16.32 -0.97
CA VAL A 461 19.90 15.50 -1.81
C VAL A 461 18.74 16.34 -2.36
N LEU A 462 18.20 17.29 -1.59
CA LEU A 462 17.18 18.24 -2.05
C LEU A 462 17.72 19.12 -3.18
N ALA A 463 18.91 19.70 -3.01
CA ALA A 463 19.55 20.54 -4.01
C ALA A 463 19.94 19.76 -5.27
N ALA A 464 20.53 18.56 -5.10
CA ALA A 464 20.86 17.67 -6.22
C ALA A 464 19.60 17.25 -6.99
N GLY A 465 18.55 16.81 -6.29
CA GLY A 465 17.26 16.47 -6.92
C GLY A 465 16.68 17.63 -7.72
N PHE A 466 16.69 18.85 -7.17
CA PHE A 466 16.20 20.01 -7.90
C PHE A 466 17.07 20.41 -9.10
N VAL A 467 18.39 20.27 -9.05
CA VAL A 467 19.27 20.57 -10.20
C VAL A 467 19.17 19.50 -11.28
N LEU A 468 19.02 18.23 -10.90
CA LEU A 468 19.07 17.08 -11.81
C LEU A 468 17.74 16.81 -12.53
N LEU A 469 16.59 17.21 -11.96
CA LEU A 469 15.31 17.08 -12.65
C LEU A 469 15.27 17.85 -13.98
N TRP A 470 15.97 18.99 -14.09
CA TRP A 470 16.07 19.79 -15.33
C TRP A 470 16.95 19.15 -16.40
N ARG A 471 17.64 18.05 -16.09
CA ARG A 471 18.57 17.32 -16.99
C ARG A 471 18.15 15.87 -17.24
N SER A 472 17.00 15.44 -16.72
CA SER A 472 16.52 14.07 -16.82
C SER A 472 15.21 13.98 -17.60
N VAL A 473 15.05 12.93 -18.41
CA VAL A 473 13.77 12.55 -19.03
C VAL A 473 12.75 12.06 -17.98
N ARG A 474 13.19 11.83 -16.73
CA ARG A 474 12.33 11.48 -15.58
C ARG A 474 12.43 12.52 -14.45
N PRO A 475 11.96 13.78 -14.63
CA PRO A 475 12.02 14.81 -13.58
C PRO A 475 11.36 14.38 -12.26
N TRP A 476 10.29 13.58 -12.35
CA TRP A 476 9.55 13.03 -11.21
C TRP A 476 10.43 12.20 -10.26
N LEU A 477 11.42 11.47 -10.77
CA LEU A 477 12.31 10.63 -9.95
C LEU A 477 13.17 11.49 -9.03
N TRP A 478 13.74 12.55 -9.60
CA TRP A 478 14.60 13.50 -8.90
C TRP A 478 13.82 14.39 -7.93
N ALA A 479 12.58 14.76 -8.27
CA ALA A 479 11.65 15.39 -7.34
C ALA A 479 11.29 14.46 -6.17
N THR A 480 11.12 13.15 -6.42
CA THR A 480 10.87 12.16 -5.36
C THR A 480 12.05 12.04 -4.42
N LEU A 481 13.27 11.86 -4.95
CA LEU A 481 14.48 11.77 -4.13
C LEU A 481 14.71 13.05 -3.32
N GLY A 482 14.63 14.21 -3.97
CA GLY A 482 14.79 15.52 -3.36
C GLY A 482 13.67 15.93 -2.38
N SER A 483 12.63 15.12 -2.18
CA SER A 483 11.57 15.35 -1.20
C SER A 483 11.48 14.27 -0.13
N VAL A 484 11.53 12.99 -0.50
CA VAL A 484 11.41 11.87 0.43
C VAL A 484 12.60 11.78 1.38
N VAL A 485 13.84 12.00 0.90
CA VAL A 485 15.04 11.92 1.77
C VAL A 485 15.05 13.03 2.83
N PRO A 486 14.83 14.32 2.53
CA PRO A 486 14.73 15.38 3.55
C PRO A 486 13.60 15.17 4.56
N ILE A 487 12.41 14.73 4.10
CA ILE A 487 11.28 14.45 5.01
C ILE A 487 11.60 13.26 5.92
N GLY A 488 12.14 12.16 5.37
CA GLY A 488 12.48 10.98 6.16
C GLY A 488 13.57 11.24 7.20
N LEU A 489 14.60 12.03 6.87
CA LEU A 489 15.61 12.47 7.83
C LEU A 489 15.03 13.36 8.93
N MET A 490 14.11 14.28 8.60
CA MET A 490 13.40 15.11 9.59
C MET A 490 12.54 14.27 10.54
N VAL A 491 11.82 13.27 10.01
CA VAL A 491 11.00 12.34 10.80
C VAL A 491 11.86 11.48 11.72
N ALA A 492 12.95 10.89 11.21
CA ALA A 492 13.87 10.08 11.99
C ALA A 492 14.46 10.88 13.16
N ALA A 493 14.96 12.09 12.89
CA ALA A 493 15.61 12.91 13.90
C ALA A 493 14.64 13.41 14.99
N TYR A 494 13.39 13.75 14.63
CA TYR A 494 12.36 14.06 15.61
C TYR A 494 11.97 12.84 16.47
N ALA A 495 11.81 11.66 15.87
CA ALA A 495 11.45 10.44 16.58
C ALA A 495 12.53 10.05 17.61
N THR A 496 13.80 10.06 17.21
CA THR A 496 14.94 9.80 18.10
C THR A 496 15.01 10.76 19.28
N LEU A 497 14.99 12.07 19.02
CA LEU A 497 15.43 13.09 19.98
C LEU A 497 14.34 13.67 20.88
N ARG A 498 13.07 13.33 20.62
CA ARG A 498 11.93 13.90 21.35
C ARG A 498 10.88 12.90 21.80
N SER A 499 11.04 11.60 21.56
CA SER A 499 10.04 10.57 21.90
C SER A 499 8.59 10.95 21.47
N LEU A 500 8.47 11.71 20.39
CA LEU A 500 7.25 12.30 19.83
C LEU A 500 6.55 13.39 20.69
N GLU A 501 7.25 14.02 21.64
CA GLU A 501 6.84 15.21 22.40
C GLU A 501 6.63 16.47 21.53
N PRO A 502 5.72 17.40 21.89
CA PRO A 502 5.47 18.61 21.13
C PRO A 502 6.70 19.55 21.12
N SER A 503 7.05 20.09 19.95
CA SER A 503 8.14 21.05 19.82
C SER A 503 7.91 22.07 18.71
N GLN A 504 7.72 23.33 19.10
CA GLN A 504 7.61 24.46 18.18
C GLN A 504 8.82 24.59 17.25
N LYS A 505 10.04 24.32 17.74
CA LYS A 505 11.28 24.41 16.95
C LYS A 505 11.26 23.44 15.75
N TRP A 506 10.88 22.18 15.98
CA TRP A 506 10.73 21.18 14.93
C TRP A 506 9.59 21.52 13.97
N ALA A 507 8.48 22.07 14.46
CA ALA A 507 7.39 22.52 13.61
C ALA A 507 7.78 23.67 12.67
N PHE A 508 8.55 24.66 13.16
CA PHE A 508 9.11 25.70 12.30
C PHE A 508 10.11 25.14 11.28
N ALA A 509 10.92 24.14 11.63
CA ALA A 509 11.79 23.45 10.68
C ALA A 509 10.99 22.71 9.58
N ALA A 510 9.90 22.03 9.96
CA ALA A 510 8.99 21.35 9.03
C ALA A 510 8.20 22.34 8.14
N LEU A 511 7.78 23.50 8.66
CA LEU A 511 7.20 24.59 7.86
C LEU A 511 8.23 25.23 6.91
N GLY A 512 9.49 25.37 7.35
CA GLY A 512 10.59 25.82 6.50
C GLY A 512 10.82 24.86 5.32
N LEU A 513 10.83 23.55 5.59
CA LEU A 513 10.93 22.52 4.55
C LEU A 513 9.71 22.55 3.60
N ALA A 514 8.50 22.75 4.13
CA ALA A 514 7.30 22.95 3.31
C ALA A 514 7.41 24.18 2.39
N ALA A 515 7.90 25.31 2.91
CA ALA A 515 8.11 26.54 2.14
C ALA A 515 9.17 26.35 1.04
N VAL A 516 10.23 25.57 1.29
CA VAL A 516 11.18 25.16 0.26
C VAL A 516 10.49 24.36 -0.84
N PHE A 517 9.69 23.33 -0.51
CA PHE A 517 8.98 22.56 -1.54
C PHE A 517 7.96 23.40 -2.35
N VAL A 518 7.26 24.34 -1.70
CA VAL A 518 6.40 25.32 -2.41
C VAL A 518 7.22 26.21 -3.34
N PHE A 519 8.38 26.69 -2.92
CA PHE A 519 9.30 27.46 -3.76
C PHE A 519 9.81 26.65 -4.96
N LEU A 520 10.28 25.42 -4.76
CA LEU A 520 10.73 24.55 -5.85
C LEU A 520 9.60 24.24 -6.85
N GLY A 521 8.40 23.91 -6.34
CA GLY A 521 7.20 23.71 -7.17
C GLY A 521 6.82 24.97 -7.98
N SER A 522 6.92 26.15 -7.38
CA SER A 522 6.63 27.42 -8.07
C SER A 522 7.51 27.65 -9.31
N ARG A 523 8.76 27.14 -9.32
CA ARG A 523 9.68 27.23 -10.46
C ARG A 523 9.31 26.27 -11.59
N LEU A 524 8.63 25.16 -11.29
CA LEU A 524 8.14 24.21 -12.29
C LEU A 524 6.80 24.60 -12.89
N ARG A 525 6.02 25.47 -12.24
CA ARG A 525 4.66 25.85 -12.68
C ARG A 525 4.60 26.39 -14.12
N SER A 526 5.63 27.09 -14.60
CA SER A 526 5.68 27.62 -15.98
C SER A 526 6.01 26.57 -17.05
N VAL A 527 6.47 25.38 -16.66
CA VAL A 527 6.87 24.28 -17.56
C VAL A 527 5.99 23.03 -17.35
N ALA A 528 5.12 23.04 -16.33
CA ALA A 528 4.17 21.98 -16.02
C ALA A 528 2.96 21.86 -16.99
N ALA A 529 3.09 22.37 -18.21
CA ALA A 529 2.21 22.03 -19.31
C ALA A 529 2.49 20.59 -19.79
N ASP A 530 3.76 20.19 -19.82
CA ASP A 530 4.19 18.83 -20.17
C ASP A 530 4.00 17.86 -19.00
N GLU A 531 3.68 16.60 -19.30
CA GLU A 531 3.41 15.57 -18.30
C GLU A 531 4.58 15.28 -17.33
N PRO A 532 5.86 15.14 -17.77
CA PRO A 532 6.95 14.82 -16.85
C PRO A 532 7.28 15.95 -15.83
N PRO A 533 7.31 17.25 -16.22
CA PRO A 533 7.37 18.36 -15.27
C PRO A 533 6.12 18.48 -14.39
N ARG A 534 4.91 18.19 -14.91
CA ARG A 534 3.66 18.19 -14.13
C ARG A 534 3.65 17.12 -13.04
N LEU A 535 4.21 15.94 -13.30
CA LEU A 535 4.44 14.90 -12.29
C LEU A 535 5.40 15.38 -11.19
N ALA A 536 6.51 16.04 -11.55
CA ALA A 536 7.45 16.61 -10.58
C ALA A 536 6.83 17.74 -9.74
N LEU A 537 6.01 18.61 -10.34
CA LEU A 537 5.22 19.62 -9.62
C LEU A 537 4.24 18.97 -8.63
N GLY A 538 3.54 17.91 -9.06
CA GLY A 538 2.68 17.10 -8.20
C GLY A 538 3.42 16.55 -6.98
N ILE A 539 4.63 16.04 -7.17
CA ILE A 539 5.46 15.49 -6.08
C ILE A 539 5.91 16.57 -5.09
N TYR A 540 6.35 17.74 -5.55
CA TYR A 540 6.66 18.84 -4.62
C TYR A 540 5.41 19.35 -3.87
N ALA A 541 4.23 19.32 -4.49
CA ALA A 541 2.97 19.62 -3.80
C ALA A 541 2.61 18.55 -2.74
N MET A 542 2.83 17.25 -3.04
CA MET A 542 2.70 16.17 -2.04
C MET A 542 3.67 16.36 -0.87
N ALA A 543 4.93 16.70 -1.16
CA ALA A 543 5.99 16.92 -0.17
C ALA A 543 5.71 18.13 0.74
N ALA A 544 5.18 19.23 0.17
CA ALA A 544 4.71 20.38 0.94
C ALA A 544 3.55 20.00 1.87
N CYS A 545 2.54 19.26 1.37
CA CYS A 545 1.42 18.79 2.19
C CYS A 545 1.90 17.86 3.33
N ALA A 546 2.81 16.91 3.05
CA ALA A 546 3.40 16.04 4.06
C ALA A 546 4.20 16.82 5.12
N SER A 547 4.95 17.84 4.70
CA SER A 547 5.73 18.69 5.61
C SER A 547 4.85 19.57 6.50
N ILE A 548 3.69 20.03 6.00
CA ILE A 548 2.67 20.72 6.80
C ILE A 548 1.99 19.75 7.77
N ALA A 549 1.63 18.53 7.33
CA ALA A 549 1.07 17.49 8.21
C ALA A 549 2.02 17.14 9.36
N MET A 550 3.31 17.05 9.05
CA MET A 550 4.39 16.84 10.03
C MET A 550 4.51 18.03 11.00
N ALA A 551 4.55 19.27 10.51
CA ALA A 551 4.58 20.46 11.36
C ALA A 551 3.39 20.55 12.32
N LEU A 552 2.17 20.24 11.84
CA LEU A 552 0.97 20.18 12.68
C LEU A 552 1.09 19.10 13.75
N SER A 553 1.59 17.91 13.39
CA SER A 553 1.83 16.78 14.30
C SER A 553 2.92 17.05 15.35
N PHE A 554 3.80 18.02 15.10
CA PHE A 554 4.86 18.45 16.03
C PHE A 554 4.40 19.52 17.04
N VAL A 555 3.26 20.18 16.85
CA VAL A 555 2.73 21.17 17.83
C VAL A 555 1.42 20.71 18.46
N LEU A 556 0.50 20.20 17.65
CA LEU A 556 -0.87 19.98 18.06
C LEU A 556 -1.04 18.59 18.66
N ARG A 557 -1.78 18.54 19.77
CA ARG A 557 -2.23 17.31 20.41
C ARG A 557 -3.72 17.06 20.15
N ASP A 558 -4.17 15.90 20.60
CA ASP A 558 -5.55 15.54 20.81
C ASP A 558 -6.50 15.86 19.65
N ALA A 559 -7.60 16.56 19.95
CA ALA A 559 -8.63 16.97 19.01
C ALA A 559 -8.11 17.98 17.98
N TRP A 560 -7.23 18.90 18.38
CA TRP A 560 -6.69 19.94 17.51
C TRP A 560 -5.89 19.36 16.34
N LEU A 561 -5.12 18.28 16.57
CA LEU A 561 -4.40 17.60 15.48
C LEU A 561 -5.35 16.90 14.49
N SER A 562 -6.47 16.35 14.97
CA SER A 562 -7.49 15.76 14.08
C SER A 562 -8.18 16.83 13.24
N ALA A 563 -8.52 17.95 13.87
CA ALA A 563 -9.11 19.14 13.24
C ALA A 563 -8.16 19.74 12.17
N SER A 564 -6.88 19.88 12.47
CA SER A 564 -5.91 20.47 11.55
C SER A 564 -5.55 19.57 10.36
N LEU A 565 -5.44 18.25 10.57
CA LEU A 565 -5.24 17.29 9.49
C LEU A 565 -6.45 17.24 8.55
N ALA A 566 -7.67 17.36 9.08
CA ALA A 566 -8.86 17.48 8.24
C ALA A 566 -8.89 18.82 7.47
N ALA A 567 -8.50 19.94 8.10
CA ALA A 567 -8.35 21.21 7.38
C ALA A 567 -7.30 21.12 6.25
N LEU A 568 -6.19 20.42 6.49
CA LEU A 568 -5.18 20.14 5.46
C LEU A 568 -5.75 19.32 4.30
N LEU A 569 -6.60 18.31 4.56
CA LEU A 569 -7.29 17.54 3.52
C LEU A 569 -8.13 18.43 2.58
N ALA A 570 -8.85 19.41 3.14
CA ALA A 570 -9.62 20.40 2.38
C ALA A 570 -8.73 21.46 1.67
N ALA A 571 -7.53 21.73 2.18
CA ALA A 571 -6.53 22.53 1.48
C ALA A 571 -5.92 21.75 0.30
N THR A 572 -5.58 20.47 0.48
CA THR A 572 -5.05 19.59 -0.57
C THR A 572 -6.04 19.43 -1.73
N GLY A 573 -7.34 19.28 -1.45
CA GLY A 573 -8.37 19.24 -2.50
C GLY A 573 -8.53 20.56 -3.27
N TYR A 574 -8.46 21.70 -2.59
CA TYR A 574 -8.43 23.01 -3.24
C TYR A 574 -7.20 23.15 -4.16
N ILE A 575 -5.99 22.84 -3.66
CA ILE A 575 -4.74 22.93 -4.43
C ILE A 575 -4.75 21.97 -5.62
N SER A 576 -5.21 20.72 -5.44
CA SER A 576 -5.32 19.72 -6.50
C SER A 576 -6.20 20.21 -7.66
N ARG A 577 -7.34 20.82 -7.35
CA ARG A 577 -8.25 21.41 -8.34
C ARG A 577 -7.74 22.72 -8.94
N SER A 578 -7.03 23.56 -8.18
CA SER A 578 -6.51 24.85 -8.66
C SER A 578 -5.24 24.75 -9.52
N LEU A 579 -4.51 23.63 -9.45
CA LEU A 579 -3.28 23.38 -10.22
C LEU A 579 -3.38 22.18 -11.16
N ASP A 580 -4.55 21.53 -11.24
CA ASP A 580 -4.80 20.29 -11.99
C ASP A 580 -3.75 19.19 -11.70
N LEU A 581 -3.61 18.86 -10.41
CA LEU A 581 -2.65 17.89 -9.89
C LEU A 581 -3.34 16.62 -9.37
N PRO A 582 -3.60 15.61 -10.21
CA PRO A 582 -4.20 14.35 -9.80
C PRO A 582 -3.32 13.55 -8.83
N GLN A 583 -2.01 13.84 -8.77
CA GLN A 583 -1.07 13.19 -7.84
C GLN A 583 -1.44 13.45 -6.37
N LEU A 584 -2.03 14.62 -6.08
CA LEU A 584 -2.49 14.99 -4.73
C LEU A 584 -3.67 14.14 -4.20
N ARG A 585 -4.26 13.26 -5.02
CA ARG A 585 -5.29 12.33 -4.58
C ARG A 585 -4.76 11.28 -3.59
N TRP A 586 -3.51 10.84 -3.75
CA TRP A 586 -2.88 9.86 -2.84
C TRP A 586 -2.65 10.39 -1.41
N PRO A 587 -2.00 11.54 -1.17
CA PRO A 587 -1.91 12.08 0.20
C PRO A 587 -3.29 12.46 0.76
N ALA A 588 -4.27 12.84 -0.07
CA ALA A 588 -5.63 13.04 0.40
C ALA A 588 -6.27 11.75 0.95
N ILE A 589 -6.03 10.58 0.34
CA ILE A 589 -6.44 9.28 0.90
C ILE A 589 -5.74 9.06 2.25
N LEU A 590 -4.41 9.24 2.33
CA LEU A 590 -3.64 8.99 3.55
C LEU A 590 -4.07 9.91 4.72
N ILE A 591 -4.26 11.21 4.46
CA ILE A 591 -4.74 12.17 5.47
C ILE A 591 -6.17 11.82 5.91
N ALA A 592 -7.05 11.46 4.98
CA ALA A 592 -8.42 11.04 5.31
C ALA A 592 -8.43 9.79 6.20
N LEU A 593 -7.67 8.75 5.84
CA LEU A 593 -7.55 7.52 6.65
C LEU A 593 -6.93 7.80 8.02
N ALA A 594 -5.91 8.66 8.11
CA ALA A 594 -5.29 9.05 9.37
C ALA A 594 -6.26 9.78 10.31
N VAL A 595 -7.10 10.69 9.79
CA VAL A 595 -8.14 11.37 10.59
C VAL A 595 -9.21 10.39 11.06
N LEU A 596 -9.69 9.49 10.20
CA LEU A 596 -10.69 8.47 10.56
C LEU A 596 -10.14 7.51 11.63
N ALA A 597 -8.90 7.04 11.49
CA ALA A 597 -8.25 6.20 12.48
C ALA A 597 -8.07 6.92 13.82
N ARG A 598 -7.55 8.17 13.83
CA ARG A 598 -7.36 8.94 15.07
C ARG A 598 -8.64 9.37 15.78
N LEU A 599 -9.79 9.34 15.11
CA LEU A 599 -11.11 9.67 15.69
C LEU A 599 -11.98 8.43 15.98
N GLY A 600 -11.62 7.23 15.49
CA GLY A 600 -12.44 6.01 15.62
C GLY A 600 -11.73 4.76 16.15
N LEU A 601 -10.40 4.73 16.18
CA LEU A 601 -9.60 3.60 16.68
C LEU A 601 -8.69 3.98 17.86
N ASN A 602 -8.53 5.27 18.15
CA ASN A 602 -7.71 5.76 19.26
C ASN A 602 -8.53 5.84 20.55
N LEU A 603 -8.25 4.96 21.53
CA LEU A 603 -8.98 4.94 22.81
C LEU A 603 -8.71 6.19 23.68
N HIS A 604 -7.55 6.84 23.57
CA HIS A 604 -7.22 8.07 24.32
C HIS A 604 -8.17 9.25 24.05
N VAL A 605 -9.02 9.14 23.02
CA VAL A 605 -10.12 10.08 22.74
C VAL A 605 -11.08 10.22 23.93
N LEU A 606 -11.22 9.18 24.76
CA LEU A 606 -12.06 9.22 25.96
C LEU A 606 -11.52 10.23 27.00
N ASP A 607 -10.19 10.38 27.08
CA ASP A 607 -9.48 11.16 28.10
C ASP A 607 -9.35 12.66 27.73
N TYR A 608 -9.69 13.04 26.49
CA TYR A 608 -9.56 14.41 25.98
C TYR A 608 -10.49 15.43 26.65
N ALA A 609 -11.35 15.02 27.60
CA ALA A 609 -12.27 15.94 28.28
C ALA A 609 -11.54 16.98 29.15
N ASP A 610 -10.42 16.59 29.79
CA ASP A 610 -9.75 17.42 30.80
C ASP A 610 -8.71 18.39 30.20
N SER A 611 -8.24 18.13 28.97
CA SER A 611 -7.21 18.95 28.30
C SER A 611 -7.75 20.16 27.52
N HIS A 612 -9.06 20.44 27.55
CA HIS A 612 -9.71 21.39 26.63
C HIS A 612 -10.64 22.43 27.27
N TRP A 613 -10.60 23.65 26.71
CA TRP A 613 -11.37 24.83 27.13
C TRP A 613 -12.92 24.70 27.07
N LEU A 614 -13.45 23.75 26.32
CA LEU A 614 -14.89 23.41 26.28
C LEU A 614 -15.24 22.19 27.16
N GLY A 615 -14.27 21.66 27.91
CA GLY A 615 -14.38 20.45 28.71
C GLY A 615 -14.97 19.30 27.90
N ARG A 616 -15.97 18.61 28.47
CA ARG A 616 -16.74 17.53 27.81
C ARG A 616 -17.27 17.86 26.41
N TYR A 617 -17.54 19.14 26.09
CA TYR A 617 -18.09 19.55 24.79
C TYR A 617 -17.03 19.72 23.68
N TRP A 618 -15.76 19.38 23.92
CA TRP A 618 -14.69 19.42 22.91
C TRP A 618 -15.06 18.68 21.61
N VAL A 619 -15.87 17.63 21.72
CA VAL A 619 -16.45 16.82 20.63
C VAL A 619 -17.03 17.68 19.50
N VAL A 620 -17.63 18.84 19.83
CA VAL A 620 -18.27 19.75 18.88
C VAL A 620 -17.30 20.24 17.79
N TYR A 621 -16.09 20.66 18.14
CA TYR A 621 -15.07 21.00 17.15
C TYR A 621 -14.21 19.79 16.75
N GLY A 622 -13.94 18.88 17.70
CA GLY A 622 -13.06 17.72 17.51
C GLY A 622 -13.57 16.71 16.48
N TYR A 623 -14.89 16.56 16.32
CA TYR A 623 -15.53 15.77 15.26
C TYR A 623 -16.25 16.66 14.22
N GLY A 624 -16.87 17.76 14.65
CA GLY A 624 -17.62 18.64 13.75
C GLY A 624 -16.76 19.36 12.72
N LEU A 625 -15.56 19.85 13.09
CA LEU A 625 -14.67 20.49 12.10
C LEU A 625 -14.12 19.47 11.09
N PRO A 626 -13.64 18.28 11.49
CA PRO A 626 -13.33 17.21 10.52
C PRO A 626 -14.48 16.85 9.58
N LEU A 627 -15.72 16.75 10.07
CA LEU A 627 -16.89 16.49 9.23
C LEU A 627 -17.10 17.58 8.16
N VAL A 628 -16.99 18.87 8.53
CA VAL A 628 -17.08 19.99 7.57
C VAL A 628 -15.95 19.93 6.54
N MET A 629 -14.71 19.67 6.97
CA MET A 629 -13.57 19.64 6.06
C MET A 629 -13.58 18.43 5.12
N PHE A 630 -14.04 17.26 5.58
CA PHE A 630 -14.32 16.11 4.73
C PHE A 630 -15.43 16.40 3.70
N HIS A 631 -16.45 17.18 4.07
CA HIS A 631 -17.47 17.63 3.13
C HIS A 631 -16.89 18.55 2.04
N LEU A 632 -16.05 19.51 2.41
CA LEU A 632 -15.37 20.41 1.48
C LEU A 632 -14.42 19.65 0.55
N ALA A 633 -13.58 18.75 1.08
CA ALA A 633 -12.70 17.90 0.28
C ALA A 633 -13.50 17.04 -0.73
N TRP A 634 -14.62 16.45 -0.30
CA TRP A 634 -15.49 15.69 -1.20
C TRP A 634 -16.08 16.57 -2.32
N GLN A 635 -16.47 17.82 -2.06
CA GLN A 635 -16.93 18.75 -3.09
C GLN A 635 -15.82 19.17 -4.07
N GLN A 636 -14.56 19.20 -3.62
CA GLN A 636 -13.41 19.60 -4.43
C GLN A 636 -12.95 18.48 -5.37
N PHE A 637 -12.85 17.24 -4.86
CA PHE A 637 -12.42 16.07 -5.63
C PHE A 637 -13.57 15.35 -6.39
N GLY A 638 -14.81 15.48 -5.92
CA GLY A 638 -15.96 14.69 -6.38
C GLY A 638 -16.65 15.19 -7.66
N ARG A 639 -15.89 15.57 -8.68
CA ARG A 639 -16.42 15.99 -10.00
C ARG A 639 -15.94 15.18 -11.21
N ASP A 640 -14.95 14.33 -11.06
CA ASP A 640 -14.55 13.38 -12.10
C ASP A 640 -15.47 12.15 -12.09
N GLU A 641 -15.97 11.73 -13.26
CA GLU A 641 -17.04 10.72 -13.35
C GLU A 641 -16.60 9.27 -13.05
N THR A 642 -15.32 9.03 -12.78
CA THR A 642 -14.82 7.69 -12.42
C THR A 642 -14.94 7.43 -10.90
N ARG A 643 -15.38 6.21 -10.54
CA ARG A 643 -15.59 5.77 -9.15
C ARG A 643 -14.26 5.46 -8.43
N ASP A 644 -13.37 6.44 -8.38
CA ASP A 644 -12.03 6.40 -7.76
C ASP A 644 -12.07 6.08 -6.25
N LEU A 645 -10.94 5.58 -5.73
CA LEU A 645 -10.73 5.23 -4.33
C LEU A 645 -10.86 6.43 -3.40
N LEU A 646 -10.33 7.61 -3.77
CA LEU A 646 -10.45 8.81 -2.94
C LEU A 646 -11.91 9.23 -2.76
N SER A 647 -12.70 9.26 -3.84
CA SER A 647 -14.12 9.63 -3.79
C SER A 647 -14.91 8.69 -2.86
N LYS A 648 -14.60 7.38 -2.90
CA LYS A 648 -15.16 6.36 -2.00
C LYS A 648 -14.77 6.57 -0.53
N VAL A 649 -13.49 6.85 -0.26
CA VAL A 649 -12.97 7.10 1.10
C VAL A 649 -13.56 8.37 1.69
N LEU A 650 -13.70 9.45 0.90
CA LEU A 650 -14.32 10.70 1.34
C LEU A 650 -15.84 10.55 1.56
N GLU A 651 -16.56 9.83 0.70
CA GLU A 651 -17.99 9.58 0.90
C GLU A 651 -18.24 8.72 2.16
N GLY A 652 -17.54 7.59 2.29
CA GLY A 652 -17.66 6.70 3.44
C GLY A 652 -17.20 7.37 4.74
N GLY A 653 -16.08 8.09 4.69
CA GLY A 653 -15.53 8.85 5.82
C GLY A 653 -16.48 9.93 6.33
N ARG A 654 -17.18 10.64 5.44
CA ARG A 654 -18.24 11.59 5.84
C ARG A 654 -19.39 10.90 6.58
N ILE A 655 -19.87 9.75 6.09
CA ILE A 655 -20.98 9.03 6.72
C ILE A 655 -20.55 8.50 8.10
N ALA A 656 -19.34 7.97 8.20
CA ALA A 656 -18.73 7.55 9.47
C ALA A 656 -18.61 8.74 10.44
N LEU A 657 -18.04 9.88 10.01
CA LEU A 657 -17.91 11.06 10.85
C LEU A 657 -19.26 11.64 11.32
N VAL A 658 -20.33 11.57 10.52
CA VAL A 658 -21.69 11.93 10.99
C VAL A 658 -22.13 10.99 12.13
N ALA A 659 -22.05 9.66 11.91
CA ALA A 659 -22.48 8.69 12.91
C ALA A 659 -21.65 8.76 14.20
N MET A 660 -20.33 8.96 14.08
CA MET A 660 -19.40 9.11 15.19
C MET A 660 -19.62 10.43 15.95
N PHE A 661 -19.81 11.54 15.23
CA PHE A 661 -20.10 12.85 15.86
C PHE A 661 -21.41 12.83 16.64
N VAL A 662 -22.49 12.33 16.03
CA VAL A 662 -23.80 12.25 16.68
C VAL A 662 -23.76 11.29 17.87
N SER A 663 -23.11 10.12 17.76
CA SER A 663 -22.88 9.23 18.90
C SER A 663 -22.09 9.91 20.03
N ALA A 664 -20.95 10.55 19.73
CA ALA A 664 -20.14 11.21 20.74
C ALA A 664 -20.88 12.36 21.43
N LEU A 665 -21.73 13.09 20.69
CA LEU A 665 -22.59 14.14 21.23
C LEU A 665 -23.71 13.57 22.13
N ILE A 666 -24.35 12.47 21.74
CA ILE A 666 -25.32 11.74 22.60
C ILE A 666 -24.63 11.30 23.91
N ARG A 667 -23.45 10.67 23.82
CA ARG A 667 -22.67 10.20 24.98
C ARG A 667 -22.37 11.34 25.95
N VAL A 668 -21.83 12.46 25.45
CA VAL A 668 -21.51 13.65 26.25
C VAL A 668 -22.74 14.32 26.87
N VAL A 669 -23.87 14.38 26.16
CA VAL A 669 -25.09 15.06 26.63
C VAL A 669 -25.88 14.20 27.62
N VAL A 670 -25.90 12.88 27.45
CA VAL A 670 -26.72 11.96 28.27
C VAL A 670 -25.91 11.34 29.41
N ALA A 671 -24.71 10.82 29.15
CA ALA A 671 -23.84 10.20 30.16
C ALA A 671 -22.86 11.20 30.82
N GLY A 672 -22.84 12.45 30.37
CA GLY A 672 -22.03 13.54 30.95
C GLY A 672 -20.54 13.54 30.58
N SER A 673 -19.99 12.41 30.14
CA SER A 673 -18.62 12.25 29.62
C SER A 673 -18.55 11.16 28.55
N LEU A 674 -17.47 11.14 27.75
CA LEU A 674 -17.23 10.07 26.77
C LEU A 674 -16.95 8.71 27.45
N GLY A 675 -16.03 8.72 28.42
CA GLY A 675 -15.54 7.54 29.13
C GLY A 675 -16.41 7.04 30.30
N ALA A 676 -17.69 7.42 30.37
CA ALA A 676 -18.61 6.87 31.37
C ALA A 676 -18.67 5.32 31.29
N GLU A 677 -18.88 4.63 32.41
CA GLU A 677 -18.82 3.17 32.46
C GLU A 677 -20.12 2.47 32.04
N ARG A 678 -21.28 3.11 32.26
CA ARG A 678 -22.61 2.53 31.98
C ARG A 678 -23.22 3.09 30.70
N LEU A 679 -24.16 2.36 30.11
CA LEU A 679 -24.99 2.76 28.97
C LEU A 679 -26.45 2.73 29.41
N GLY A 680 -27.14 3.88 29.36
CA GLY A 680 -28.56 3.95 29.75
C GLY A 680 -29.51 3.54 28.62
N LEU A 681 -30.73 3.13 28.95
CA LEU A 681 -31.75 2.77 27.96
C LEU A 681 -32.07 3.91 26.98
N LEU A 682 -32.28 5.12 27.51
CA LEU A 682 -32.51 6.33 26.72
C LEU A 682 -31.37 6.54 25.71
N GLU A 683 -30.15 6.41 26.19
CA GLU A 683 -28.92 6.62 25.41
C GLU A 683 -28.76 5.58 24.29
N ALA A 684 -28.93 4.30 24.62
CA ALA A 684 -28.93 3.22 23.64
C ALA A 684 -29.99 3.45 22.55
N GLY A 685 -31.21 3.86 22.92
CA GLY A 685 -32.26 4.24 21.99
C GLY A 685 -31.88 5.43 21.08
N LEU A 686 -31.25 6.46 21.63
CA LEU A 686 -30.77 7.60 20.84
C LEU A 686 -29.64 7.21 19.87
N HIS A 687 -28.72 6.32 20.27
CA HIS A 687 -27.73 5.76 19.34
C HIS A 687 -28.39 4.97 18.21
N ILE A 688 -29.23 3.97 18.55
CA ILE A 688 -29.95 3.12 17.58
C ILE A 688 -30.75 3.97 16.59
N THR A 689 -31.51 4.95 17.06
CA THR A 689 -32.29 5.84 16.19
C THR A 689 -31.41 6.71 15.29
N SER A 690 -30.31 7.29 15.80
CA SER A 690 -29.39 8.10 14.99
C SER A 690 -28.73 7.29 13.86
N TRP A 691 -28.37 6.03 14.14
CA TRP A 691 -27.81 5.10 13.16
C TRP A 691 -28.86 4.64 12.15
N LEU A 692 -30.10 4.40 12.57
CA LEU A 692 -31.19 4.04 11.66
C LEU A 692 -31.64 5.20 10.76
N VAL A 693 -31.66 6.44 11.24
CA VAL A 693 -31.87 7.63 10.40
C VAL A 693 -30.74 7.74 9.35
N SER A 694 -29.49 7.56 9.78
CA SER A 694 -28.31 7.59 8.90
C SER A 694 -28.34 6.45 7.86
N ALA A 695 -28.76 5.25 8.28
CA ALA A 695 -28.94 4.10 7.40
C ALA A 695 -30.08 4.32 6.39
N ALA A 696 -31.23 4.84 6.82
CA ALA A 696 -32.37 5.16 5.96
C ALA A 696 -32.00 6.19 4.88
N ALA A 697 -31.20 7.20 5.23
CA ALA A 697 -30.66 8.15 4.26
C ALA A 697 -29.72 7.47 3.24
N CYS A 698 -28.86 6.53 3.68
CA CYS A 698 -28.00 5.77 2.77
C CYS A 698 -28.80 4.81 1.87
N TRP A 699 -29.74 4.05 2.41
CA TRP A 699 -30.63 3.17 1.64
C TRP A 699 -31.46 3.93 0.59
N ARG A 700 -31.97 5.13 0.93
CA ARG A 700 -32.68 5.98 -0.04
C ARG A 700 -31.75 6.53 -1.12
N ARG A 701 -30.53 6.97 -0.79
CA ARG A 701 -29.56 7.43 -1.80
C ARG A 701 -29.09 6.28 -2.71
N TRP A 702 -28.88 5.08 -2.16
CA TRP A 702 -28.58 3.86 -2.91
C TRP A 702 -29.70 3.51 -3.90
N GLY A 703 -30.97 3.52 -3.46
CA GLY A 703 -32.13 3.22 -4.31
C GLY A 703 -32.32 4.18 -5.50
N VAL A 704 -31.69 5.35 -5.47
CA VAL A 704 -31.68 6.34 -6.56
C VAL A 704 -30.41 6.27 -7.43
N HIS A 705 -29.23 6.07 -6.83
CA HIS A 705 -27.94 6.25 -7.53
C HIS A 705 -27.09 4.97 -7.69
N GLY A 706 -27.47 3.84 -7.07
CA GLY A 706 -26.69 2.60 -7.12
C GLY A 706 -25.25 2.75 -6.58
N GLY A 707 -25.07 3.57 -5.54
CA GLY A 707 -23.77 3.87 -4.93
C GLY A 707 -23.22 2.70 -4.11
N PHE A 708 -21.96 2.31 -4.35
CA PHE A 708 -21.32 1.20 -3.62
C PHE A 708 -21.19 1.51 -2.12
N ILE A 709 -20.78 2.73 -1.77
CA ILE A 709 -20.64 3.17 -0.38
C ILE A 709 -21.99 3.18 0.32
N ASP A 710 -23.03 3.73 -0.32
CA ASP A 710 -24.38 3.81 0.26
C ASP A 710 -24.99 2.45 0.57
N LEU A 711 -24.74 1.44 -0.27
CA LEU A 711 -25.14 0.05 -0.01
C LEU A 711 -24.48 -0.51 1.26
N TRP A 712 -23.16 -0.36 1.38
CA TRP A 712 -22.42 -0.91 2.51
C TRP A 712 -22.61 -0.11 3.80
N ALA A 713 -22.65 1.22 3.73
CA ALA A 713 -22.98 2.08 4.87
C ALA A 713 -24.41 1.82 5.37
N GLY A 714 -25.38 1.69 4.47
CA GLY A 714 -26.75 1.29 4.81
C GLY A 714 -26.79 -0.06 5.53
N ARG A 715 -26.13 -1.09 4.96
CA ARG A 715 -26.02 -2.43 5.57
C ARG A 715 -25.37 -2.40 6.96
N ILE A 716 -24.21 -1.75 7.09
CA ILE A 716 -23.43 -1.74 8.34
C ILE A 716 -24.19 -0.99 9.43
N LEU A 717 -24.70 0.22 9.16
CA LEU A 717 -25.45 1.01 10.14
C LEU A 717 -26.76 0.31 10.56
N THR A 718 -27.48 -0.31 9.61
CA THR A 718 -28.67 -1.11 9.93
C THR A 718 -28.32 -2.34 10.77
N ALA A 719 -27.29 -3.11 10.42
CA ALA A 719 -26.90 -4.31 11.15
C ALA A 719 -26.41 -3.99 12.57
N LEU A 720 -25.60 -2.95 12.72
CA LEU A 720 -25.07 -2.49 14.01
C LEU A 720 -26.21 -1.97 14.91
N ALA A 721 -27.14 -1.17 14.37
CA ALA A 721 -28.31 -0.71 15.11
C ALA A 721 -29.22 -1.86 15.54
N CYS A 722 -29.49 -2.85 14.67
CA CYS A 722 -30.25 -4.04 15.05
C CYS A 722 -29.54 -4.90 16.10
N GLY A 723 -28.21 -5.05 16.02
CA GLY A 723 -27.42 -5.78 17.01
C GLY A 723 -27.48 -5.15 18.40
N VAL A 724 -27.29 -3.83 18.48
CA VAL A 724 -27.37 -3.07 19.75
C VAL A 724 -28.81 -3.01 20.28
N LEU A 725 -29.83 -2.96 19.40
CA LEU A 725 -31.25 -3.04 19.79
C LEU A 725 -31.61 -4.38 20.45
N VAL A 726 -31.08 -5.49 19.93
CA VAL A 726 -31.28 -6.83 20.52
C VAL A 726 -30.48 -6.97 21.82
N ALA A 727 -29.19 -6.66 21.83
CA ALA A 727 -28.34 -6.86 23.01
C ALA A 727 -28.68 -5.92 24.17
N GLY A 728 -28.97 -4.64 23.87
CA GLY A 728 -29.34 -3.62 24.84
C GLY A 728 -30.84 -3.63 25.15
N PRO A 729 -31.67 -2.73 24.57
CA PRO A 729 -33.06 -2.51 24.99
C PRO A 729 -33.96 -3.75 25.08
N LEU A 730 -33.78 -4.77 24.22
CA LEU A 730 -34.64 -5.97 24.28
C LEU A 730 -34.19 -6.98 25.35
N LEU A 731 -32.89 -7.07 25.65
CA LEU A 731 -32.31 -8.04 26.56
C LEU A 731 -31.69 -7.38 27.80
N GLY A 732 -30.51 -6.77 27.68
CA GLY A 732 -29.70 -6.33 28.83
C GLY A 732 -30.09 -4.99 29.48
N LEU A 733 -30.80 -4.10 28.78
CA LEU A 733 -31.22 -2.77 29.27
C LEU A 733 -32.75 -2.65 29.35
N ASN A 734 -33.45 -3.77 29.43
CA ASN A 734 -34.91 -3.83 29.44
C ASN A 734 -35.46 -3.44 30.82
N PRO A 735 -36.34 -2.42 30.95
CA PRO A 735 -36.85 -1.92 32.24
C PRO A 735 -37.54 -2.95 33.13
N VAL A 736 -37.91 -4.12 32.60
CA VAL A 736 -38.54 -5.22 33.35
C VAL A 736 -37.51 -6.13 34.03
N PHE A 737 -36.24 -6.06 33.61
CA PHE A 737 -35.15 -6.91 34.11
C PHE A 737 -33.98 -6.14 34.72
N ASP A 738 -33.76 -4.88 34.27
CA ASP A 738 -32.77 -3.96 34.82
C ASP A 738 -33.43 -2.61 35.11
N ARG A 739 -33.13 -2.02 36.27
CA ARG A 739 -33.86 -0.85 36.78
C ARG A 739 -33.35 0.44 36.12
N GLN A 740 -34.09 0.88 35.10
CA GLN A 740 -33.77 2.03 34.25
C GLN A 740 -34.77 3.16 34.45
N MET A 741 -34.29 4.40 34.62
CA MET A 741 -35.16 5.60 34.66
C MET A 741 -35.78 5.85 33.29
N VAL A 742 -37.11 5.74 33.20
CA VAL A 742 -37.84 5.85 31.93
C VAL A 742 -38.33 7.28 31.67
N GLY A 743 -38.77 7.97 32.71
CA GLY A 743 -39.24 9.35 32.66
C GLY A 743 -40.77 9.53 32.62
N ASN A 744 -41.21 10.68 33.12
CA ASN A 744 -42.57 10.89 33.62
C ASN A 744 -43.60 11.15 32.50
N TRP A 745 -43.18 11.74 31.38
CA TRP A 745 -44.09 12.18 30.33
C TRP A 745 -44.58 11.01 29.45
N PRO A 746 -45.89 10.95 29.12
CA PRO A 746 -46.40 9.99 28.15
C PRO A 746 -45.83 10.31 26.76
N LEU A 747 -45.46 9.26 26.01
CA LEU A 747 -44.83 9.31 24.69
C LEU A 747 -43.44 9.97 24.62
N VAL A 748 -43.11 10.93 25.49
CA VAL A 748 -41.83 11.66 25.53
C VAL A 748 -40.97 11.11 26.68
N ASN A 749 -40.57 9.86 26.55
CA ASN A 749 -39.83 9.09 27.54
C ASN A 749 -38.79 8.16 26.87
N ALA A 750 -38.00 7.42 27.65
CA ALA A 750 -36.91 6.56 27.15
C ALA A 750 -37.38 5.39 26.25
N LEU A 751 -38.63 4.93 26.39
CA LEU A 751 -39.18 3.80 25.61
C LEU A 751 -39.32 4.18 24.13
N THR A 752 -39.68 5.43 23.85
CA THR A 752 -39.94 5.91 22.49
C THR A 752 -38.70 5.86 21.58
N PRO A 753 -37.51 6.37 21.96
CA PRO A 753 -36.28 6.15 21.20
C PRO A 753 -35.72 4.73 21.32
N ALA A 754 -36.02 3.97 22.40
CA ALA A 754 -35.54 2.60 22.55
C ALA A 754 -36.28 1.57 21.69
N TYR A 755 -37.59 1.74 21.45
CA TYR A 755 -38.43 0.73 20.81
C TYR A 755 -39.30 1.28 19.66
N LEU A 756 -40.06 2.35 19.87
CA LEU A 756 -41.01 2.86 18.87
C LEU A 756 -40.32 3.46 17.64
N LEU A 757 -39.40 4.41 17.84
CA LEU A 757 -38.69 5.06 16.75
C LEU A 757 -37.81 4.07 15.96
N PRO A 758 -37.09 3.11 16.58
CA PRO A 758 -36.46 2.02 15.85
C PRO A 758 -37.46 1.21 15.01
N GLY A 759 -38.60 0.79 15.58
CA GLY A 759 -39.64 0.07 14.82
C GLY A 759 -40.14 0.83 13.59
N VAL A 760 -40.39 2.13 13.71
CA VAL A 760 -40.82 3.01 12.62
C VAL A 760 -39.71 3.21 11.56
N LEU A 761 -38.46 3.44 11.98
CA LEU A 761 -37.33 3.64 11.07
C LEU A 761 -36.97 2.35 10.32
N LEU A 762 -37.02 1.20 10.99
CA LEU A 762 -36.87 -0.11 10.36
C LEU A 762 -38.00 -0.36 9.35
N ALA A 763 -39.26 -0.05 9.69
CA ALA A 763 -40.38 -0.15 8.75
C ALA A 763 -40.20 0.75 7.52
N PHE A 764 -39.67 1.97 7.68
CA PHE A 764 -39.34 2.87 6.58
C PHE A 764 -38.20 2.32 5.70
N ILE A 765 -37.13 1.76 6.28
CA ILE A 765 -36.07 1.07 5.53
C ILE A 765 -36.65 -0.11 4.73
N GLY A 766 -37.55 -0.89 5.33
CA GLY A 766 -38.27 -1.97 4.65
C GLY A 766 -39.15 -1.48 3.48
N TYR A 767 -39.79 -0.32 3.63
CA TYR A 767 -40.56 0.33 2.57
C TYR A 767 -39.66 0.78 1.41
N VAL A 768 -38.51 1.39 1.69
CA VAL A 768 -37.51 1.78 0.65
C VAL A 768 -36.99 0.55 -0.09
N LEU A 769 -36.72 -0.55 0.62
CA LEU A 769 -36.17 -1.78 0.06
C LEU A 769 -37.18 -2.68 -0.67
N ARG A 770 -38.50 -2.45 -0.53
CA ARG A 770 -39.56 -3.36 -1.02
C ARG A 770 -39.50 -3.69 -2.52
N ASN A 771 -38.89 -2.82 -3.33
CA ASN A 771 -38.75 -2.95 -4.79
C ASN A 771 -37.43 -3.62 -5.22
N HIS A 772 -36.47 -3.84 -4.31
CA HIS A 772 -35.16 -4.40 -4.65
C HIS A 772 -35.12 -5.90 -4.34
N SER A 773 -34.89 -6.72 -5.36
CA SER A 773 -35.03 -8.19 -5.32
C SER A 773 -33.96 -8.94 -4.52
N THR A 774 -32.86 -8.28 -4.15
CA THR A 774 -31.60 -8.94 -3.72
C THR A 774 -31.57 -9.46 -2.28
N LEU A 775 -32.65 -9.32 -1.50
CA LEU A 775 -32.72 -9.75 -0.08
C LEU A 775 -34.04 -10.48 0.26
N PRO A 776 -34.32 -11.67 -0.32
CA PRO A 776 -35.61 -12.35 -0.19
C PRO A 776 -35.97 -12.78 1.25
N LEU A 777 -34.97 -13.12 2.08
CA LEU A 777 -35.16 -13.47 3.49
C LEU A 777 -35.67 -12.28 4.32
N TRP A 778 -35.13 -11.09 4.08
CA TRP A 778 -35.49 -9.88 4.84
C TRP A 778 -36.97 -9.55 4.64
N ARG A 779 -37.49 -9.68 3.41
CA ARG A 779 -38.90 -9.40 3.07
C ARG A 779 -39.91 -10.24 3.87
N LYS A 780 -39.52 -11.38 4.45
CA LYS A 780 -40.36 -12.23 5.31
C LYS A 780 -40.23 -11.89 6.80
N VAL A 781 -39.00 -11.72 7.30
CA VAL A 781 -38.73 -11.56 8.75
C VAL A 781 -38.87 -10.11 9.23
N TRP A 782 -38.62 -9.13 8.36
CA TRP A 782 -38.53 -7.72 8.72
C TRP A 782 -39.87 -7.08 9.19
N PRO A 783 -41.02 -7.29 8.51
CA PRO A 783 -42.29 -6.70 8.94
C PRO A 783 -42.77 -7.12 10.34
N PRO A 784 -42.78 -8.42 10.74
CA PRO A 784 -43.20 -8.80 12.08
C PRO A 784 -42.21 -8.32 13.16
N ALA A 785 -40.90 -8.21 12.86
CA ALA A 785 -39.94 -7.61 13.80
C ALA A 785 -40.24 -6.13 14.07
N CYS A 786 -40.55 -5.35 13.03
CA CYS A 786 -40.93 -3.94 13.20
C CYS A 786 -42.21 -3.77 14.04
N LEU A 787 -43.21 -4.63 13.83
CA LEU A 787 -44.48 -4.60 14.58
C LEU A 787 -44.33 -5.13 16.01
N GLY A 788 -43.43 -6.11 16.23
CA GLY A 788 -43.06 -6.58 17.56
C GLY A 788 -42.46 -5.47 18.43
N LEU A 789 -41.61 -4.61 17.87
CA LEU A 789 -41.07 -3.44 18.59
C LEU A 789 -42.15 -2.44 19.02
N VAL A 790 -43.19 -2.25 18.20
CA VAL A 790 -44.35 -1.41 18.57
C VAL A 790 -45.19 -2.07 19.67
N LEU A 791 -45.37 -3.40 19.62
CA LEU A 791 -46.07 -4.15 20.67
C LEU A 791 -45.31 -4.16 22.01
N VAL A 792 -43.98 -4.30 21.97
CA VAL A 792 -43.10 -4.15 23.15
C VAL A 792 -43.22 -2.73 23.71
N TRP A 793 -43.12 -1.70 22.87
CA TRP A 793 -43.28 -0.30 23.31
C TRP A 793 -44.64 -0.05 23.98
N LEU A 794 -45.75 -0.50 23.35
CA LEU A 794 -47.09 -0.38 23.95
C LEU A 794 -47.18 -1.06 25.32
N SER A 795 -46.56 -2.24 25.47
CA SER A 795 -46.56 -2.98 26.73
C SER A 795 -45.74 -2.26 27.80
N MET A 796 -44.56 -1.73 27.46
CA MET A 796 -43.75 -0.96 28.41
C MET A 796 -44.42 0.36 28.82
N GLU A 797 -45.13 1.04 27.91
CA GLU A 797 -45.86 2.28 28.21
C GLU A 797 -47.05 2.02 29.15
N ILE A 798 -47.77 0.89 29.00
CA ILE A 798 -48.79 0.46 29.98
C ILE A 798 -48.16 0.27 31.35
N ARG A 799 -47.05 -0.50 31.42
CA ARG A 799 -46.35 -0.77 32.68
C ARG A 799 -45.88 0.52 33.36
N ARG A 800 -45.33 1.47 32.59
CA ARG A 800 -44.95 2.83 33.03
C ARG A 800 -46.13 3.66 33.58
N VAL A 801 -47.34 3.47 33.06
CA VAL A 801 -48.55 4.17 33.55
C VAL A 801 -49.05 3.62 34.88
N PHE A 802 -48.90 2.31 35.14
CA PHE A 802 -49.35 1.70 36.40
C PHE A 802 -48.29 1.69 37.52
N HIS A 803 -47.01 1.52 37.18
CA HIS A 803 -45.89 1.48 38.15
C HIS A 803 -45.11 2.80 38.26
N GLY A 804 -45.38 3.77 37.38
CA GLY A 804 -44.64 5.02 37.32
C GLY A 804 -43.34 4.93 36.50
N PRO A 805 -42.47 5.95 36.59
CA PRO A 805 -41.32 6.12 35.69
C PRO A 805 -40.05 5.33 36.08
N ASP A 806 -39.95 4.85 37.33
CA ASP A 806 -38.69 4.40 37.94
C ASP A 806 -38.73 2.98 38.55
N ASP A 807 -39.89 2.31 38.55
CA ASP A 807 -40.14 1.00 39.20
C ASP A 807 -40.72 -0.05 38.20
N LEU A 808 -40.31 -0.02 36.93
CA LEU A 808 -40.78 -0.98 35.90
C LEU A 808 -40.29 -2.42 36.14
N ASP A 809 -39.37 -2.64 37.07
CA ASP A 809 -38.87 -3.94 37.53
C ASP A 809 -39.80 -4.62 38.57
N ALA A 810 -40.87 -3.94 39.02
CA ALA A 810 -41.81 -4.45 40.01
C ALA A 810 -42.42 -5.83 39.66
N THR A 811 -42.31 -6.78 40.59
CA THR A 811 -42.78 -8.17 40.38
C THR A 811 -44.30 -8.35 40.59
N PHE A 812 -44.95 -7.40 41.26
CA PHE A 812 -46.41 -7.36 41.40
C PHE A 812 -47.06 -6.80 40.13
N MET A 813 -48.20 -7.34 39.73
CA MET A 813 -49.01 -6.84 38.61
C MET A 813 -50.43 -6.62 39.11
N SER A 814 -51.02 -5.45 38.85
CA SER A 814 -52.39 -5.15 39.30
C SER A 814 -53.44 -5.71 38.34
N THR A 815 -54.62 -6.09 38.83
CA THR A 815 -55.71 -6.59 37.98
C THR A 815 -56.13 -5.59 36.88
N PRO A 816 -56.23 -4.27 37.14
CA PRO A 816 -56.51 -3.28 36.09
C PRO A 816 -55.37 -3.16 35.06
N GLU A 817 -54.10 -3.26 35.47
CA GLU A 817 -52.95 -3.30 34.57
C GLU A 817 -53.02 -4.53 33.66
N ASN A 818 -53.27 -5.72 34.23
CA ASN A 818 -53.35 -6.97 33.49
C ASN A 818 -54.39 -6.90 32.36
N TYR A 819 -55.62 -6.47 32.67
CA TYR A 819 -56.67 -6.27 31.66
C TYR A 819 -56.34 -5.16 30.65
N THR A 820 -55.58 -4.13 31.05
CA THR A 820 -55.19 -3.04 30.14
C THR A 820 -54.27 -3.53 29.02
N TYR A 821 -53.32 -4.44 29.30
CA TYR A 821 -52.54 -5.08 28.22
C TYR A 821 -53.46 -5.75 27.18
N SER A 822 -54.43 -6.55 27.63
CA SER A 822 -55.35 -7.27 26.75
C SER A 822 -56.21 -6.33 25.90
N ALA A 823 -56.73 -5.25 26.50
CA ALA A 823 -57.52 -4.24 25.81
C ALA A 823 -56.69 -3.45 24.77
N VAL A 824 -55.47 -3.01 25.13
CA VAL A 824 -54.60 -2.24 24.22
C VAL A 824 -54.05 -3.12 23.10
N TRP A 825 -53.66 -4.36 23.38
CA TRP A 825 -53.24 -5.32 22.35
C TRP A 825 -54.39 -5.65 21.39
N LEU A 826 -55.63 -5.77 21.87
CA LEU A 826 -56.82 -5.93 21.02
C LEU A 826 -57.04 -4.72 20.10
N LEU A 827 -56.99 -3.51 20.65
CA LEU A 827 -57.11 -2.26 19.88
C LEU A 827 -55.99 -2.15 18.83
N PHE A 828 -54.76 -2.53 19.17
CA PHE A 828 -53.64 -2.58 18.24
C PHE A 828 -53.85 -3.62 17.12
N ALA A 829 -54.33 -4.82 17.44
CA ALA A 829 -54.68 -5.83 16.44
C ALA A 829 -55.77 -5.33 15.48
N LEU A 830 -56.82 -4.69 15.99
CA LEU A 830 -57.90 -4.10 15.18
C LEU A 830 -57.40 -2.94 14.30
N ALA A 831 -56.52 -2.07 14.83
CA ALA A 831 -55.91 -0.99 14.06
C ALA A 831 -55.01 -1.52 12.93
N LEU A 832 -54.20 -2.55 13.20
CA LEU A 832 -53.38 -3.23 12.18
C LEU A 832 -54.26 -3.91 11.12
N LEU A 833 -55.40 -4.50 11.49
CA LEU A 833 -56.33 -5.13 10.55
C LEU A 833 -56.97 -4.07 9.63
N ALA A 834 -57.46 -2.98 10.21
CA ALA A 834 -58.02 -1.85 9.46
C ALA A 834 -56.99 -1.25 8.49
N ALA A 835 -55.76 -1.00 8.95
CA ALA A 835 -54.66 -0.51 8.10
C ALA A 835 -54.26 -1.53 7.01
N GLY A 836 -54.25 -2.83 7.32
CA GLY A 836 -53.97 -3.88 6.36
C GLY A 836 -55.04 -4.06 5.27
N ILE A 837 -56.30 -3.72 5.59
CA ILE A 837 -57.40 -3.67 4.63
C ILE A 837 -57.31 -2.41 3.76
N THR A 838 -57.22 -1.21 4.36
CA THR A 838 -57.20 0.06 3.62
C THR A 838 -55.97 0.21 2.73
N ALA A 839 -54.78 -0.15 3.22
CA ALA A 839 -53.54 -0.14 2.43
C ALA A 839 -53.37 -1.38 1.54
N ARG A 840 -54.30 -2.35 1.58
CA ARG A 840 -54.27 -3.64 0.87
C ARG A 840 -53.01 -4.49 1.12
N VAL A 841 -52.32 -4.30 2.25
CA VAL A 841 -51.07 -5.00 2.58
C VAL A 841 -51.36 -6.32 3.30
N ALA A 842 -51.11 -7.45 2.62
CA ALA A 842 -51.30 -8.79 3.21
C ALA A 842 -50.48 -9.00 4.51
N GLN A 843 -49.26 -8.48 4.59
CA GLN A 843 -48.40 -8.63 5.77
C GLN A 843 -48.97 -7.96 7.02
N LEU A 844 -49.65 -6.81 6.89
CA LEU A 844 -50.36 -6.17 8.01
C LEU A 844 -51.56 -7.02 8.47
N ARG A 845 -52.31 -7.61 7.54
CA ARG A 845 -53.45 -8.51 7.85
C ARG A 845 -53.00 -9.81 8.56
N TYR A 846 -51.85 -10.37 8.19
CA TYR A 846 -51.29 -11.52 8.89
C TYR A 846 -50.74 -11.14 10.28
N ALA A 847 -50.11 -9.98 10.43
CA ALA A 847 -49.64 -9.50 11.71
C ALA A 847 -50.81 -9.16 12.67
N SER A 848 -51.88 -8.54 12.20
CA SER A 848 -53.09 -8.31 13.01
C SER A 848 -53.72 -9.62 13.48
N LEU A 849 -53.74 -10.66 12.64
CA LEU A 849 -54.25 -11.98 13.02
C LEU A 849 -53.35 -12.64 14.07
N ALA A 850 -52.02 -12.54 13.93
CA ALA A 850 -51.08 -13.06 14.91
C ALA A 850 -51.22 -12.38 16.28
N VAL A 851 -51.35 -11.04 16.32
CA VAL A 851 -51.59 -10.31 17.57
C VAL A 851 -52.99 -10.64 18.13
N LEU A 852 -54.03 -10.78 17.29
CA LEU A 852 -55.37 -11.18 17.74
C LEU A 852 -55.36 -12.57 18.38
N VAL A 853 -54.65 -13.54 17.80
CA VAL A 853 -54.48 -14.88 18.39
C VAL A 853 -53.70 -14.81 19.70
N LEU A 854 -52.67 -13.95 19.79
CA LEU A 854 -51.91 -13.73 21.02
C LEU A 854 -52.78 -13.10 22.13
N VAL A 855 -53.62 -12.12 21.79
CA VAL A 855 -54.62 -11.52 22.69
C VAL A 855 -55.60 -12.57 23.19
N VAL A 856 -56.19 -13.37 22.29
CA VAL A 856 -57.12 -14.44 22.64
C VAL A 856 -56.43 -15.43 23.58
N LEU A 857 -55.25 -15.95 23.23
CA LEU A 857 -54.50 -16.86 24.10
C LEU A 857 -54.19 -16.25 25.46
N LYS A 858 -53.78 -14.97 25.54
CA LYS A 858 -53.50 -14.31 26.81
C LYS A 858 -54.77 -14.13 27.66
N VAL A 859 -55.88 -13.69 27.08
CA VAL A 859 -57.16 -13.58 27.79
C VAL A 859 -57.60 -14.95 28.33
N PHE A 860 -57.59 -16.00 27.51
CA PHE A 860 -58.04 -17.32 27.95
C PHE A 860 -57.09 -18.05 28.91
N LEU A 861 -55.77 -17.77 28.88
CA LEU A 861 -54.79 -18.43 29.75
C LEU A 861 -54.47 -17.66 31.04
N VAL A 862 -54.66 -16.33 31.06
CA VAL A 862 -54.23 -15.44 32.16
C VAL A 862 -55.38 -14.60 32.72
N ASP A 863 -56.28 -14.09 31.88
CA ASP A 863 -57.37 -13.23 32.36
C ASP A 863 -58.61 -14.03 32.79
N LEU A 864 -58.72 -15.30 32.37
CA LEU A 864 -59.78 -16.24 32.74
C LEU A 864 -59.30 -17.40 33.65
N SER A 865 -58.01 -17.45 34.02
CA SER A 865 -57.51 -18.42 35.01
C SER A 865 -58.18 -18.21 36.37
N ASP A 866 -58.45 -16.95 36.71
CA ASP A 866 -59.01 -16.51 38.00
C ASP A 866 -60.51 -16.83 38.14
N LEU A 867 -61.15 -17.34 37.08
CA LEU A 867 -62.54 -17.83 37.12
C LEU A 867 -62.58 -19.30 37.53
N GLU A 868 -63.27 -19.60 38.63
CA GLU A 868 -63.49 -20.97 39.09
C GLU A 868 -64.78 -21.60 38.53
N GLY A 869 -64.88 -22.93 38.64
CA GLY A 869 -66.10 -23.69 38.36
C GLY A 869 -66.57 -23.64 36.90
N LEU A 870 -67.90 -23.56 36.72
CA LEU A 870 -68.58 -23.79 35.44
C LEU A 870 -68.19 -22.78 34.35
N LEU A 871 -67.84 -21.54 34.73
CA LEU A 871 -67.42 -20.48 33.81
C LEU A 871 -66.13 -20.82 33.07
N ARG A 872 -65.19 -21.51 33.73
CA ARG A 872 -63.93 -21.97 33.12
C ARG A 872 -64.19 -22.99 32.00
N VAL A 873 -65.13 -23.92 32.21
CA VAL A 873 -65.54 -24.93 31.21
C VAL A 873 -66.27 -24.26 30.03
N ALA A 874 -67.21 -23.35 30.31
CA ALA A 874 -67.91 -22.59 29.26
C ALA A 874 -66.94 -21.74 28.42
N SER A 875 -65.92 -21.16 29.06
CA SER A 875 -64.86 -20.40 28.37
C SER A 875 -64.05 -21.28 27.42
N PHE A 876 -63.61 -22.47 27.84
CA PHE A 876 -62.91 -23.40 26.93
C PHE A 876 -63.76 -23.85 25.74
N LEU A 877 -65.07 -24.07 25.94
CA LEU A 877 -66.00 -24.38 24.84
C LEU A 877 -66.14 -23.18 23.87
N GLY A 878 -66.26 -21.97 24.41
CA GLY A 878 -66.29 -20.72 23.64
C GLY A 878 -65.01 -20.50 22.83
N LEU A 879 -63.83 -20.74 23.41
CA LEU A 879 -62.55 -20.67 22.73
C LEU A 879 -62.49 -21.63 21.52
N GLY A 880 -62.94 -22.88 21.69
CA GLY A 880 -63.02 -23.85 20.60
C GLY A 880 -63.90 -23.37 19.44
N LEU A 881 -65.09 -22.85 19.75
CA LEU A 881 -66.00 -22.25 18.76
C LEU A 881 -65.40 -21.01 18.09
N CYS A 882 -64.72 -20.13 18.83
CA CYS A 882 -64.05 -18.96 18.27
C CYS A 882 -62.88 -19.34 17.35
N LEU A 883 -62.06 -20.33 17.70
CA LEU A 883 -60.98 -20.83 16.84
C LEU A 883 -61.51 -21.40 15.52
N VAL A 884 -62.60 -22.18 15.57
CA VAL A 884 -63.30 -22.67 14.37
C VAL A 884 -63.86 -21.52 13.54
N GLY A 885 -64.50 -20.53 14.18
CA GLY A 885 -65.03 -19.35 13.50
C GLY A 885 -63.96 -18.50 12.81
N ILE A 886 -62.82 -18.27 13.46
CA ILE A 886 -61.66 -17.55 12.89
C ILE A 886 -61.08 -18.33 11.71
N GLY A 887 -60.96 -19.67 11.81
CA GLY A 887 -60.51 -20.53 10.71
C GLY A 887 -61.45 -20.47 9.49
N PHE A 888 -62.76 -20.51 9.72
CA PHE A 888 -63.78 -20.38 8.68
C PHE A 888 -63.73 -19.02 7.98
N ILE A 889 -63.65 -17.93 8.74
CA ILE A 889 -63.50 -16.55 8.20
C ILE A 889 -62.19 -16.43 7.40
N TYR A 890 -61.09 -17.02 7.89
CA TYR A 890 -59.80 -16.99 7.19
C TYR A 890 -59.86 -17.70 5.83
N GLN A 891 -60.46 -18.89 5.75
CA GLN A 891 -60.71 -19.56 4.46
C GLN A 891 -61.59 -18.70 3.55
N ARG A 892 -62.68 -18.13 4.07
CA ARG A 892 -63.67 -17.36 3.31
C ARG A 892 -63.14 -16.06 2.67
N PHE A 893 -62.13 -15.42 3.27
CA PHE A 893 -61.65 -14.09 2.85
C PHE A 893 -60.17 -14.01 2.44
N VAL A 894 -59.39 -15.09 2.55
CA VAL A 894 -57.95 -15.09 2.19
C VAL A 894 -57.64 -15.96 0.97
N HIS A 895 -58.43 -17.00 0.68
CA HIS A 895 -58.28 -17.82 -0.53
C HIS A 895 -59.37 -17.51 -1.56
N GLN A 896 -59.04 -16.63 -2.52
CA GLN A 896 -59.61 -16.69 -3.86
C GLN A 896 -58.56 -17.36 -4.77
N PRO A 897 -58.90 -18.40 -5.54
CA PRO A 897 -58.05 -18.86 -6.63
C PRO A 897 -57.83 -17.71 -7.62
N GLN A 898 -56.60 -17.56 -8.12
CA GLN A 898 -56.40 -16.80 -9.35
C GLN A 898 -56.67 -17.76 -10.51
N ASP A 899 -57.64 -17.44 -11.36
CA ASP A 899 -57.91 -18.22 -12.56
C ASP A 899 -56.66 -18.29 -13.44
N GLN A 900 -56.28 -19.51 -13.82
CA GLN A 900 -55.28 -19.71 -14.87
C GLN A 900 -55.95 -19.42 -16.22
N PRO A 901 -55.31 -18.67 -17.13
CA PRO A 901 -55.80 -18.57 -18.51
C PRO A 901 -55.75 -19.96 -19.14
N ALA A 902 -56.83 -20.35 -19.82
CA ALA A 902 -56.88 -21.59 -20.57
C ALA A 902 -56.16 -21.40 -21.92
N THR A 903 -55.28 -22.36 -22.24
CA THR A 903 -54.57 -22.58 -23.53
C THR A 903 -53.82 -21.39 -24.10
#